data_AF-A0A2J6JCR6-F1
#
_entry.id   AF-A0A2J6JCR6-F1
#
_cell.length_a   1.000
_cell.length_b   1.000
_cell.length_c   1.000
_cell.angle_alpha   90.00
_cell.angle_beta   90.00
_cell.angle_gamma   90.00
#
_symmetry.space_group_name_H-M   'P 1'
#
loop_
_entity.id
_entity.type
_entity.pdbx_description
1 polymer ?
#
loop_
_entity_poly.entity_id
_entity_poly.type
_entity_poly.pdbx_seq_one_letter_code
_entity_poly.pdbx_strand_id
1 'polypeptide(L)'
;MEIEYKSTFEKHLAAGINLFTGAGFSLLSKDLSGEPLPIGDKLRTELSENFSDIPKILDLPRFCTMVAKTQKDELYKYLYSRFTIGEFSELYGCLDSFEIKNVFTTNIDNLFQKIFETSTKKYVNDANLHGASFRDKQAIDYYYLHGSVLDKESELIFGDLDIASTFSSDPSRWNYLTTLMGRYPTLFWGYALRDAGTLQAFSNALKQHNQKDAWIVVHPDFVEEGEISYYKSIGLKIIKSDTEDLLKYLKSIANDSEMFSEGMGVGKHPFPEYSVPSNSSLKHRAIQDFFVGSTPEWSDIYSPRVIRVRFYDEIEEEINRGKNILITGGPATGKTTLLMQLAAFYDFNGFKFFVKNISKGKAYTFLSAIENKPSMFFIDEIQSSLEALEVLSRIKGARFIFAERDYAYLSSSNSRFLSKSTTVIDVTELNLSDQQKIIENIPADIRSTKTYKKEERDSLYEFIEKNCKTPRIRERFKNVLKDLKSSDQRLVELFLLTCYLHTCRSVASMDVILGYFEKSINDYREIYDLIEMLGSSISECVGELGDESQDYFNIRSNLLADLIYSVSSTSDLAKMLTRFHNNVSRYSIPNFDSFKRRGYDARLFERAYPNTKKGSEIYDIIYKKHPSPFNLQQKALYLSRRRDHQSAFKIIDEAVSRAGSKNWSIKNSYAIIKFKANIDRDNSIDVRRALDESMDALEQCYTADIRKAFHAMTYADHSIRYFNKYRDAKSCDYLRKANEWLTEEQRINQSLGNISRLLRTVNTALSKCE
;
A
#
# COMPACT_ATOMS: atom_id res chain seq x y z
N MET A 1 12.39 -25.55 4.63
CA MET A 1 12.61 -24.46 3.66
C MET A 1 11.59 -23.34 3.86
N GLU A 2 12.02 -22.08 3.92
CA GLU A 2 11.15 -20.89 3.99
C GLU A 2 11.60 -19.86 2.93
N ILE A 3 10.65 -19.26 2.20
CA ILE A 3 10.94 -18.26 1.16
C ILE A 3 10.08 -17.02 1.41
N GLU A 4 10.71 -15.88 1.71
CA GLU A 4 10.00 -14.61 1.78
C GLU A 4 9.60 -14.14 0.37
N TYR A 5 8.35 -13.71 0.22
CA TYR A 5 7.79 -13.27 -1.07
C TYR A 5 7.90 -14.36 -2.17
N LYS A 6 7.52 -15.60 -1.82
CA LYS A 6 7.65 -16.80 -2.66
C LYS A 6 7.04 -16.64 -4.05
N SER A 7 5.78 -16.18 -4.17
CA SER A 7 5.13 -16.05 -5.47
C SER A 7 5.78 -14.98 -6.34
N THR A 8 6.36 -13.95 -5.72
CA THR A 8 7.15 -12.93 -6.40
C THR A 8 8.47 -13.49 -6.92
N PHE A 9 9.16 -14.30 -6.11
CA PHE A 9 10.38 -15.01 -6.52
C PHE A 9 10.12 -15.95 -7.71
N GLU A 10 9.07 -16.77 -7.66
CA GLU A 10 8.67 -17.67 -8.75
C GLU A 10 8.38 -16.93 -10.06
N LYS A 11 7.69 -15.78 -9.99
CA LYS A 11 7.44 -14.94 -11.17
C LYS A 11 8.74 -14.42 -11.80
N HIS A 12 9.71 -14.01 -10.98
CA HIS A 12 11.00 -13.53 -11.47
C HIS A 12 11.87 -14.64 -12.06
N LEU A 13 11.81 -15.86 -11.53
CA LEU A 13 12.46 -17.04 -12.14
C LEU A 13 11.96 -17.29 -13.57
N ALA A 14 10.68 -17.05 -13.85
CA ALA A 14 10.10 -17.18 -15.19
C ALA A 14 10.40 -15.97 -16.10
N ALA A 15 10.47 -14.76 -15.55
CA ALA A 15 10.63 -13.53 -16.33
C ALA A 15 12.09 -13.16 -16.63
N GLY A 16 13.03 -13.52 -15.76
CA GLY A 16 14.43 -13.12 -15.86
C GLY A 16 15.07 -12.84 -14.50
N ILE A 17 16.13 -13.55 -14.12
CA ILE A 17 16.87 -13.34 -12.86
C ILE A 17 18.39 -13.39 -13.06
N ASN A 18 19.14 -12.65 -12.22
CA ASN A 18 20.58 -12.79 -12.06
C ASN A 18 20.90 -13.77 -10.93
N LEU A 19 21.95 -14.57 -11.09
CA LEU A 19 22.51 -15.37 -10.00
C LEU A 19 23.85 -14.78 -9.54
N PHE A 20 24.02 -14.68 -8.23
CA PHE A 20 25.31 -14.39 -7.61
C PHE A 20 25.70 -15.60 -6.76
N THR A 21 26.70 -16.36 -7.20
CA THR A 21 27.06 -17.65 -6.61
C THR A 21 28.39 -17.60 -5.86
N GLY A 22 28.42 -18.26 -4.70
CA GLY A 22 29.65 -18.52 -3.94
C GLY A 22 29.87 -20.02 -3.69
N ALA A 23 30.82 -20.36 -2.83
CA ALA A 23 31.28 -21.75 -2.67
C ALA A 23 30.15 -22.71 -2.24
N GLY A 24 29.15 -22.20 -1.51
CA GLY A 24 27.97 -22.99 -1.12
C GLY A 24 27.10 -23.44 -2.30
N PHE A 25 27.20 -22.78 -3.47
CA PHE A 25 26.50 -23.20 -4.68
C PHE A 25 27.05 -24.52 -5.21
N SER A 26 28.35 -24.78 -5.09
CA SER A 26 29.01 -25.95 -5.69
C SER A 26 29.07 -27.19 -4.79
N LEU A 27 28.41 -27.17 -3.63
CA LEU A 27 28.47 -28.22 -2.59
C LEU A 27 28.16 -29.65 -3.08
N LEU A 28 27.27 -29.79 -4.06
CA LEU A 28 26.83 -31.08 -4.59
C LEU A 28 27.63 -31.52 -5.83
N SER A 29 28.89 -31.07 -5.90
CA SER A 29 29.81 -31.37 -7.00
C SER A 29 31.11 -31.96 -6.48
N LYS A 30 31.74 -32.76 -7.33
CA LYS A 30 33.00 -33.44 -7.07
C LYS A 30 34.02 -33.09 -8.15
N ASP A 31 35.29 -33.13 -7.78
CA ASP A 31 36.39 -32.93 -8.72
C ASP A 31 36.60 -34.14 -9.65
N LEU A 32 37.64 -34.08 -10.49
CA LEU A 32 38.01 -35.17 -11.40
C LEU A 32 38.40 -36.47 -10.68
N SER A 33 38.74 -36.41 -9.40
CA SER A 33 39.08 -37.57 -8.56
C SER A 33 37.88 -38.14 -7.81
N GLY A 34 36.70 -37.50 -7.91
CA GLY A 34 35.48 -37.93 -7.24
C GLY A 34 35.35 -37.40 -5.80
N GLU A 35 36.24 -36.50 -5.38
CA GLU A 35 36.21 -35.91 -4.03
C GLU A 35 35.31 -34.65 -4.00
N PRO A 36 34.48 -34.47 -2.96
CA PRO A 36 33.66 -33.26 -2.81
C PRO A 36 34.53 -32.00 -2.77
N LEU A 37 34.04 -30.90 -3.34
CA LEU A 37 34.77 -29.63 -3.30
C LEU A 37 34.95 -29.12 -1.86
N PRO A 38 36.09 -28.48 -1.56
CA PRO A 38 36.37 -28.02 -0.21
C PRO A 38 35.59 -26.72 0.08
N ILE A 39 34.95 -26.67 1.24
CA ILE A 39 34.26 -25.47 1.74
C ILE A 39 34.81 -25.03 3.10
N GLY A 40 34.76 -23.72 3.34
CA GLY A 40 35.27 -23.11 4.57
C GLY A 40 36.77 -23.39 4.74
N ASP A 41 37.15 -23.87 5.93
CA ASP A 41 38.56 -24.07 6.30
C ASP A 41 39.17 -25.39 5.78
N LYS A 42 38.38 -26.22 5.07
CA LYS A 42 38.85 -27.50 4.51
C LYS A 42 39.96 -27.30 3.47
N LEU A 43 39.80 -26.34 2.56
CA LEU A 43 40.80 -26.06 1.52
C LEU A 43 42.15 -25.68 2.15
N ARG A 44 42.12 -24.90 3.24
CA ARG A 44 43.33 -24.53 3.97
C ARG A 44 44.03 -25.73 4.56
N THR A 45 43.25 -26.67 5.12
CA THR A 45 43.79 -27.93 5.67
C THR A 45 44.47 -28.74 4.56
N GLU A 46 43.79 -28.95 3.44
CA GLU A 46 44.32 -29.68 2.28
C GLU A 46 45.59 -29.01 1.71
N LEU A 47 45.60 -27.68 1.58
CA LEU A 47 46.78 -26.93 1.14
C LEU A 47 47.93 -27.03 2.16
N SER A 48 47.65 -27.03 3.46
CA SER A 48 48.69 -27.14 4.49
C SER A 48 49.38 -28.51 4.57
N GLU A 49 48.74 -29.54 4.02
CA GLU A 49 49.33 -30.87 3.87
C GLU A 49 50.23 -30.95 2.64
N ASN A 50 49.85 -30.27 1.55
CA ASN A 50 50.62 -30.21 0.32
C ASN A 50 51.78 -29.19 0.37
N PHE A 51 51.64 -28.14 1.18
CA PHE A 51 52.60 -27.04 1.32
C PHE A 51 53.05 -26.90 2.79
N SER A 52 53.86 -27.85 3.25
CA SER A 52 54.27 -27.99 4.65
C SER A 52 55.20 -26.88 5.18
N ASP A 53 55.84 -26.13 4.29
CA ASP A 53 56.78 -25.05 4.62
C ASP A 53 56.09 -23.75 5.10
N ILE A 54 54.75 -23.69 5.01
CA ILE A 54 53.96 -22.50 5.34
C ILE A 54 53.31 -22.66 6.73
N PRO A 55 53.32 -21.62 7.59
CA PRO A 55 52.70 -21.70 8.92
C PRO A 55 51.20 -22.04 8.88
N LYS A 56 50.83 -23.16 9.51
CA LYS A 56 49.44 -23.65 9.63
C LYS A 56 48.50 -22.76 10.47
N ILE A 57 48.98 -21.65 11.04
CA ILE A 57 48.15 -20.73 11.83
C ILE A 57 47.53 -19.61 10.99
N LEU A 58 48.00 -19.43 9.75
CA LEU A 58 47.44 -18.44 8.84
C LEU A 58 46.02 -18.82 8.43
N ASP A 59 45.18 -17.82 8.19
CA ASP A 59 43.90 -18.00 7.50
C ASP A 59 44.11 -18.31 6.01
N LEU A 60 43.08 -18.82 5.33
CA LEU A 60 43.17 -19.22 3.93
C LEU A 60 43.70 -18.09 3.01
N PRO A 61 43.20 -16.84 3.08
CA PRO A 61 43.71 -15.74 2.24
C PRO A 61 45.22 -15.48 2.43
N ARG A 62 45.71 -15.41 3.68
CA ARG A 62 47.15 -15.18 3.95
C ARG A 62 48.00 -16.38 3.57
N PHE A 63 47.48 -17.59 3.78
CA PHE A 63 48.14 -18.82 3.37
C PHE A 63 48.37 -18.83 1.85
N CYS A 64 47.30 -18.61 1.06
CA CYS A 64 47.39 -18.54 -0.40
C CYS A 64 48.32 -17.42 -0.88
N THR A 65 48.28 -16.24 -0.24
CA THR A 65 49.18 -15.12 -0.57
C THR A 65 50.65 -15.48 -0.36
N MET A 66 50.95 -16.23 0.71
CA MET A 66 52.32 -16.63 1.04
C MET A 66 52.83 -17.71 0.09
N VAL A 67 52.00 -18.73 -0.20
CA VAL A 67 52.34 -19.78 -1.19
C VAL A 67 52.51 -19.18 -2.59
N ALA A 68 51.63 -18.26 -3.01
CA ALA A 68 51.72 -17.65 -4.33
C ALA A 68 53.01 -16.84 -4.55
N LYS A 69 53.67 -16.37 -3.48
CA LYS A 69 54.97 -15.68 -3.58
C LYS A 69 56.16 -16.62 -3.72
N THR A 70 56.04 -17.87 -3.28
CA THR A 70 57.14 -18.84 -3.25
C THR A 70 56.97 -19.97 -4.26
N GLN A 71 55.75 -20.44 -4.50
CA GLN A 71 55.39 -21.64 -5.26
C GLN A 71 54.07 -21.43 -6.06
N LYS A 72 53.96 -20.32 -6.80
CA LYS A 72 52.74 -19.95 -7.55
C LYS A 72 52.25 -21.05 -8.49
N ASP A 73 53.14 -21.61 -9.30
CA ASP A 73 52.77 -22.57 -10.35
C ASP A 73 52.23 -23.89 -9.76
N GLU A 74 52.80 -24.35 -8.65
CA GLU A 74 52.34 -25.55 -7.96
C GLU A 74 50.97 -25.34 -7.32
N LEU A 75 50.76 -24.17 -6.69
CA LEU A 75 49.47 -23.78 -6.14
C LEU A 75 48.39 -23.74 -7.24
N TYR A 76 48.68 -23.10 -8.37
CA TYR A 76 47.73 -23.00 -9.48
C TYR A 76 47.43 -24.37 -10.07
N LYS A 77 48.45 -25.22 -10.25
CA LYS A 77 48.26 -26.59 -10.73
C LYS A 77 47.38 -27.41 -9.79
N TYR A 78 47.58 -27.27 -8.48
CA TYR A 78 46.74 -27.91 -7.46
C TYR A 78 45.29 -27.42 -7.57
N LEU A 79 45.07 -26.10 -7.59
CA LEU A 79 43.74 -25.51 -7.66
C LEU A 79 43.01 -25.86 -8.96
N TYR A 80 43.68 -25.83 -10.11
CA TYR A 80 43.10 -26.24 -11.38
C TYR A 80 42.64 -27.70 -11.33
N SER A 81 43.44 -28.60 -10.75
CA SER A 81 43.03 -29.99 -10.59
C SER A 81 41.85 -30.13 -9.63
N ARG A 82 41.90 -29.42 -8.49
CA ARG A 82 40.94 -29.57 -7.38
C ARG A 82 39.57 -28.95 -7.67
N PHE A 83 39.52 -27.86 -8.43
CA PHE A 83 38.28 -27.14 -8.76
C PHE A 83 37.75 -27.41 -10.16
N THR A 84 38.45 -28.23 -10.96
CA THR A 84 37.85 -28.78 -12.18
C THR A 84 36.85 -29.86 -11.81
N ILE A 85 35.58 -29.61 -12.10
CA ILE A 85 34.49 -30.53 -11.80
C ILE A 85 34.65 -31.80 -12.63
N GLY A 86 34.47 -32.96 -12.00
CA GLY A 86 34.28 -34.25 -12.66
C GLY A 86 32.81 -34.57 -12.78
N GLU A 87 32.16 -34.77 -11.64
CA GLU A 87 30.76 -35.17 -11.47
C GLU A 87 29.99 -34.09 -10.68
N PHE A 88 28.69 -33.91 -10.98
CA PHE A 88 27.79 -33.05 -10.21
C PHE A 88 26.39 -33.66 -10.15
N SER A 89 25.61 -33.26 -9.14
CA SER A 89 24.23 -33.75 -8.96
C SER A 89 23.32 -33.37 -10.13
N GLU A 90 22.50 -34.32 -10.62
CA GLU A 90 21.48 -34.07 -11.64
C GLU A 90 20.44 -33.00 -11.24
N LEU A 91 20.33 -32.69 -9.94
CA LEU A 91 19.44 -31.65 -9.43
C LEU A 91 19.73 -30.27 -10.04
N TYR A 92 20.97 -29.96 -10.40
CA TYR A 92 21.31 -28.70 -11.08
C TYR A 92 20.68 -28.56 -12.47
N GLY A 93 20.28 -29.66 -13.11
CA GLY A 93 19.65 -29.63 -14.43
C GLY A 93 18.33 -28.85 -14.46
N CYS A 94 17.68 -28.63 -13.31
CA CYS A 94 16.48 -27.79 -13.24
C CYS A 94 16.72 -26.33 -13.66
N LEU A 95 17.96 -25.85 -13.58
CA LEU A 95 18.32 -24.47 -13.94
C LEU A 95 18.09 -24.16 -15.43
N ASP A 96 18.07 -25.17 -16.30
CA ASP A 96 17.78 -25.03 -17.73
C ASP A 96 16.33 -24.60 -18.02
N SER A 97 15.43 -24.75 -17.04
CA SER A 97 14.02 -24.38 -17.17
C SER A 97 13.72 -22.92 -16.81
N PHE A 98 14.68 -22.19 -16.22
CA PHE A 98 14.47 -20.83 -15.73
C PHE A 98 15.17 -19.78 -16.58
N GLU A 99 14.65 -18.55 -16.57
CA GLU A 99 15.23 -17.45 -17.34
C GLU A 99 16.39 -16.77 -16.62
N ILE A 100 17.53 -17.46 -16.56
CA ILE A 100 18.77 -16.88 -16.02
C ILE A 100 19.37 -15.92 -17.06
N LYS A 101 19.63 -14.67 -16.64
CA LYS A 101 20.18 -13.61 -17.51
C LYS A 101 21.69 -13.46 -17.36
N ASN A 102 22.15 -13.38 -16.12
CA ASN A 102 23.55 -13.17 -15.79
C ASN A 102 23.94 -14.03 -14.60
N VAL A 103 25.17 -14.50 -14.59
CA VAL A 103 25.76 -15.19 -13.44
C VAL A 103 27.07 -14.52 -13.04
N PHE A 104 27.13 -14.08 -11.80
CA PHE A 104 28.34 -13.57 -11.16
C PHE A 104 28.81 -14.60 -10.16
N THR A 105 30.07 -14.96 -10.18
CA THR A 105 30.59 -15.98 -9.26
C THR A 105 31.90 -15.57 -8.62
N THR A 106 32.04 -15.88 -7.34
CA THR A 106 33.32 -15.85 -6.62
C THR A 106 34.03 -17.20 -6.67
N ASN A 107 33.39 -18.23 -7.26
CA ASN A 107 33.99 -19.55 -7.41
C ASN A 107 34.92 -19.55 -8.61
N ILE A 108 36.00 -20.32 -8.49
CA ILE A 108 36.95 -20.57 -9.58
C ILE A 108 36.61 -21.84 -10.38
N ASP A 109 35.68 -22.67 -9.88
CA ASP A 109 35.26 -23.91 -10.53
C ASP A 109 34.54 -23.71 -11.87
N ASN A 110 34.36 -24.80 -12.63
CA ASN A 110 33.65 -24.81 -13.90
C ASN A 110 32.26 -25.46 -13.83
N LEU A 111 31.62 -25.50 -12.65
CA LEU A 111 30.33 -26.17 -12.46
C LEU A 111 29.25 -25.56 -13.36
N PHE A 112 29.14 -24.24 -13.37
CA PHE A 112 28.07 -23.56 -14.09
C PHE A 112 28.13 -23.83 -15.60
N GLN A 113 29.32 -23.83 -16.18
CA GLN A 113 29.56 -24.17 -17.58
C GLN A 113 29.14 -25.61 -17.87
N LYS A 114 29.51 -26.56 -16.99
CA LYS A 114 29.12 -27.98 -17.12
C LYS A 114 27.61 -28.21 -17.07
N ILE A 115 26.88 -27.46 -16.24
CA ILE A 115 25.41 -27.59 -16.13
C ILE A 115 24.74 -27.32 -17.49
N PHE A 116 25.26 -26.37 -18.27
CA PHE A 116 24.68 -25.96 -19.55
C PHE A 116 25.41 -26.54 -20.77
N GLU A 117 26.45 -27.36 -20.59
CA GLU A 117 27.24 -27.94 -21.68
C GLU A 117 26.39 -28.79 -22.65
N THR A 118 25.34 -29.45 -22.12
CA THR A 118 24.41 -30.27 -22.89
C THR A 118 23.04 -29.60 -23.11
N SER A 119 22.87 -28.33 -22.69
CA SER A 119 21.63 -27.62 -22.91
C SER A 119 21.40 -27.37 -24.40
N THR A 120 20.16 -27.60 -24.85
CA THR A 120 19.72 -27.27 -26.22
C THR A 120 18.99 -25.93 -26.29
N LYS A 121 18.71 -25.33 -25.13
CA LYS A 121 17.91 -24.10 -25.01
C LYS A 121 18.78 -22.87 -24.75
N LYS A 122 19.91 -23.05 -24.08
CA LYS A 122 20.76 -21.97 -23.56
C LYS A 122 22.23 -22.32 -23.70
N TYR A 123 23.07 -21.30 -23.70
CA TYR A 123 24.52 -21.47 -23.66
C TYR A 123 25.15 -20.43 -22.73
N VAL A 124 26.31 -20.76 -22.17
CA VAL A 124 27.07 -19.86 -21.30
C VAL A 124 28.01 -19.01 -22.16
N ASN A 125 27.85 -17.69 -22.10
CA ASN A 125 28.76 -16.73 -22.70
C ASN A 125 29.77 -16.26 -21.65
N ASP A 126 31.06 -16.55 -21.86
CA ASP A 126 32.11 -16.04 -20.99
C ASP A 126 32.31 -14.54 -21.24
N ALA A 127 31.70 -13.72 -20.39
CA ALA A 127 31.68 -12.28 -20.56
C ALA A 127 33.03 -11.61 -20.21
N ASN A 128 33.91 -12.30 -19.49
CA ASN A 128 35.27 -11.80 -19.23
C ASN A 128 36.15 -11.92 -20.48
N LEU A 129 35.95 -12.95 -21.30
CA LEU A 129 36.70 -13.17 -22.55
C LEU A 129 36.05 -12.53 -23.78
N HIS A 130 34.72 -12.58 -23.88
CA HIS A 130 33.98 -12.20 -25.09
C HIS A 130 33.15 -10.93 -24.92
N GLY A 131 33.03 -10.40 -23.70
CA GLY A 131 32.10 -9.33 -23.38
C GLY A 131 30.65 -9.80 -23.28
N ALA A 132 29.77 -8.88 -22.87
CA ALA A 132 28.34 -9.18 -22.72
C ALA A 132 27.66 -9.46 -24.06
N SER A 133 26.74 -10.44 -24.07
CA SER A 133 26.01 -10.83 -25.27
C SER A 133 25.03 -9.73 -25.73
N PHE A 134 24.88 -9.56 -27.05
CA PHE A 134 24.02 -8.52 -27.62
C PHE A 134 22.75 -9.11 -28.23
N ARG A 135 21.60 -8.83 -27.60
CA ARG A 135 20.25 -9.22 -28.07
C ARG A 135 20.06 -10.72 -28.28
N ASP A 136 20.88 -11.55 -27.65
CA ASP A 136 20.68 -12.99 -27.62
C ASP A 136 19.88 -13.36 -26.36
N LYS A 137 18.80 -14.11 -26.52
CA LYS A 137 17.97 -14.57 -25.41
C LYS A 137 18.43 -15.93 -24.86
N GLN A 138 19.21 -16.68 -25.63
CA GLN A 138 19.72 -18.00 -25.25
C GLN A 138 21.03 -17.89 -24.46
N ALA A 139 21.75 -16.78 -24.63
CA ALA A 139 22.98 -16.51 -23.91
C ALA A 139 22.73 -16.24 -22.42
N ILE A 140 23.55 -16.88 -21.57
CA ILE A 140 23.71 -16.55 -20.16
C ILE A 140 25.09 -15.92 -20.00
N ASP A 141 25.14 -14.61 -19.72
CA ASP A 141 26.43 -13.95 -19.52
C ASP A 141 27.02 -14.34 -18.17
N TYR A 142 28.21 -14.94 -18.19
CA TYR A 142 28.91 -15.46 -17.02
C TYR A 142 30.16 -14.64 -16.72
N TYR A 143 30.27 -14.20 -15.46
CA TYR A 143 31.30 -13.32 -14.95
C TYR A 143 31.95 -13.97 -13.71
N TYR A 144 33.16 -14.50 -13.86
CA TYR A 144 33.98 -14.95 -12.73
C TYR A 144 34.80 -13.80 -12.15
N LEU A 145 34.61 -13.54 -10.85
CA LEU A 145 35.20 -12.42 -10.15
C LEU A 145 36.59 -12.75 -9.59
N HIS A 146 36.84 -14.03 -9.28
CA HIS A 146 38.08 -14.50 -8.65
C HIS A 146 38.96 -15.35 -9.58
N GLY A 147 38.74 -15.27 -10.90
CA GLY A 147 39.39 -16.12 -11.90
C GLY A 147 38.60 -17.40 -12.17
N SER A 148 39.09 -18.23 -13.10
CA SER A 148 38.45 -19.51 -13.47
C SER A 148 39.49 -20.58 -13.76
N VAL A 149 39.18 -21.85 -13.45
CA VAL A 149 40.01 -22.99 -13.86
C VAL A 149 40.07 -23.21 -15.37
N LEU A 150 39.13 -22.62 -16.12
CA LEU A 150 39.10 -22.69 -17.58
C LEU A 150 39.95 -21.58 -18.24
N ASP A 151 40.15 -20.46 -17.54
CA ASP A 151 40.97 -19.35 -18.03
C ASP A 151 42.32 -19.31 -17.30
N LYS A 152 43.33 -19.94 -17.93
CA LYS A 152 44.68 -20.01 -17.40
C LYS A 152 45.47 -18.70 -17.50
N GLU A 153 44.98 -17.72 -18.26
CA GLU A 153 45.60 -16.40 -18.37
C GLU A 153 45.13 -15.46 -17.26
N SER A 154 43.95 -15.71 -16.67
CA SER A 154 43.47 -14.98 -15.49
C SER A 154 44.22 -15.34 -14.20
N GLU A 155 44.54 -14.33 -13.39
CA GLU A 155 45.02 -14.59 -12.03
C GLU A 155 43.87 -14.99 -11.10
N LEU A 156 44.11 -16.02 -10.29
CA LEU A 156 43.16 -16.46 -9.26
C LEU A 156 43.28 -15.57 -8.02
N ILE A 157 42.14 -15.04 -7.56
CA ILE A 157 42.07 -14.05 -6.47
C ILE A 157 41.57 -14.71 -5.19
N PHE A 158 42.37 -14.66 -4.11
CA PHE A 158 42.03 -15.25 -2.80
C PHE A 158 42.35 -14.35 -1.61
N GLY A 159 43.29 -13.41 -1.74
CA GLY A 159 43.69 -12.51 -0.66
C GLY A 159 42.67 -11.40 -0.43
N ASP A 160 42.36 -11.05 0.83
CA ASP A 160 41.50 -9.89 1.14
C ASP A 160 42.04 -8.58 0.51
N LEU A 161 43.37 -8.46 0.43
CA LEU A 161 44.06 -7.35 -0.23
C LEU A 161 43.94 -7.42 -1.75
N ASP A 162 43.95 -8.61 -2.35
CA ASP A 162 43.81 -8.79 -3.80
C ASP A 162 42.38 -8.47 -4.22
N ILE A 163 41.40 -8.93 -3.44
CA ILE A 163 39.99 -8.58 -3.55
C ILE A 163 39.84 -7.05 -3.46
N ALA A 164 40.34 -6.42 -2.39
CA ALA A 164 40.31 -4.96 -2.20
C ALA A 164 41.03 -4.17 -3.31
N SER A 165 42.17 -4.67 -3.79
CA SER A 165 42.92 -4.02 -4.86
C SER A 165 42.20 -4.11 -6.20
N THR A 166 41.55 -5.23 -6.50
CA THR A 166 40.69 -5.42 -7.69
C THR A 166 39.51 -4.46 -7.69
N PHE A 167 38.94 -4.16 -6.51
CA PHE A 167 37.91 -3.13 -6.38
C PHE A 167 38.43 -1.72 -6.74
N SER A 168 39.69 -1.42 -6.39
CA SER A 168 40.29 -0.11 -6.68
C SER A 168 40.82 0.03 -8.11
N SER A 169 41.25 -1.07 -8.74
CA SER A 169 41.88 -1.08 -10.06
C SER A 169 40.86 -1.05 -11.21
N ASP A 170 39.68 -1.66 -11.05
CA ASP A 170 38.58 -1.61 -12.04
C ASP A 170 37.21 -1.32 -11.41
N PRO A 171 36.95 -0.04 -11.04
CA PRO A 171 35.63 0.36 -10.54
C PRO A 171 34.51 0.22 -11.58
N SER A 172 34.83 0.25 -12.87
CA SER A 172 33.85 0.18 -13.96
C SER A 172 33.18 -1.20 -14.06
N ARG A 173 33.93 -2.28 -13.85
CA ARG A 173 33.41 -3.64 -13.82
C ARG A 173 32.31 -3.83 -12.78
N TRP A 174 32.51 -3.28 -11.58
CA TRP A 174 31.52 -3.34 -10.51
C TRP A 174 30.34 -2.41 -10.74
N ASN A 175 30.58 -1.20 -11.27
CA ASN A 175 29.49 -0.31 -11.67
C ASN A 175 28.58 -0.97 -12.72
N TYR A 176 29.14 -1.72 -13.66
CA TYR A 176 28.37 -2.49 -14.63
C TYR A 176 27.51 -3.57 -13.95
N LEU A 177 28.08 -4.33 -13.01
CA LEU A 177 27.36 -5.33 -12.23
C LEU A 177 26.20 -4.69 -11.42
N THR A 178 26.44 -3.57 -10.74
CA THR A 178 25.38 -2.84 -10.03
C THR A 178 24.27 -2.35 -10.97
N THR A 179 24.62 -1.99 -12.21
CA THR A 179 23.64 -1.62 -13.24
C THR A 179 22.77 -2.82 -13.64
N LEU A 180 23.35 -4.02 -13.74
CA LEU A 180 22.61 -5.25 -14.03
C LEU A 180 21.68 -5.67 -12.88
N MET A 181 22.08 -5.45 -11.63
CA MET A 181 21.21 -5.63 -10.46
C MET A 181 20.06 -4.61 -10.42
N GLY A 182 20.28 -3.40 -10.95
CA GLY A 182 19.20 -2.43 -11.13
C GLY A 182 18.21 -2.82 -12.23
N ARG A 183 18.61 -3.70 -13.16
CA ARG A 183 17.81 -4.10 -14.32
C ARG A 183 17.04 -5.41 -14.10
N TYR A 184 17.64 -6.37 -13.40
CA TYR A 184 17.05 -7.68 -13.13
C TYR A 184 17.12 -8.03 -11.64
N PRO A 185 16.12 -8.76 -11.12
CA PRO A 185 16.18 -9.28 -9.76
C PRO A 185 17.39 -10.20 -9.57
N THR A 186 17.90 -10.34 -8.35
CA THR A 186 19.15 -11.07 -8.08
C THR A 186 18.98 -12.09 -6.95
N LEU A 187 19.47 -13.31 -7.14
CA LEU A 187 19.55 -14.34 -6.11
C LEU A 187 21.01 -14.55 -5.68
N PHE A 188 21.32 -14.26 -4.42
CA PHE A 188 22.59 -14.59 -3.78
C PHE A 188 22.53 -16.01 -3.22
N TRP A 189 23.36 -16.92 -3.75
CA TRP A 189 23.33 -18.34 -3.41
C TRP A 189 24.72 -18.85 -3.03
N GLY A 190 24.85 -19.36 -1.80
CA GLY A 190 26.09 -19.98 -1.35
C GLY A 190 27.20 -18.97 -1.07
N TYR A 191 26.83 -17.72 -0.87
CA TYR A 191 27.71 -16.60 -0.62
C TYR A 191 27.26 -15.85 0.64
N ALA A 192 28.18 -15.61 1.57
CA ALA A 192 27.89 -15.03 2.88
C ALA A 192 28.05 -13.50 2.95
N LEU A 193 28.31 -12.81 1.82
CA LEU A 193 28.49 -11.35 1.76
C LEU A 193 29.49 -10.80 2.80
N ARG A 194 30.57 -11.53 3.10
CA ARG A 194 31.53 -11.14 4.15
C ARG A 194 32.61 -10.19 3.66
N ASP A 195 32.79 -10.08 2.35
CA ASP A 195 33.85 -9.26 1.78
C ASP A 195 33.47 -7.77 1.78
N ALA A 196 34.28 -6.96 2.47
CA ALA A 196 33.99 -5.54 2.68
C ALA A 196 33.82 -4.74 1.36
N GLY A 197 34.60 -5.07 0.33
CA GLY A 197 34.51 -4.43 -0.98
C GLY A 197 33.22 -4.78 -1.72
N THR A 198 32.78 -6.04 -1.65
CA THR A 198 31.53 -6.52 -2.23
C THR A 198 30.33 -5.87 -1.54
N LEU A 199 30.34 -5.82 -0.21
CA LEU A 199 29.34 -5.09 0.57
C LEU A 199 29.31 -3.61 0.24
N GLN A 200 30.46 -2.96 0.05
CA GLN A 200 30.51 -1.54 -0.30
C GLN A 200 29.88 -1.30 -1.68
N ALA A 201 30.25 -2.08 -2.69
CA ALA A 201 29.71 -1.98 -4.05
C ALA A 201 28.19 -2.23 -4.06
N PHE A 202 27.73 -3.25 -3.34
CA PHE A 202 26.31 -3.58 -3.24
C PHE A 202 25.51 -2.65 -2.37
N SER A 203 26.08 -2.11 -1.29
CA SER A 203 25.34 -1.22 -0.40
C SER A 203 24.79 0.00 -1.12
N ASN A 204 25.49 0.51 -2.14
CA ASN A 204 25.01 1.63 -2.94
C ASN A 204 23.92 1.18 -3.92
N ALA A 205 24.08 0.03 -4.57
CA ALA A 205 23.10 -0.52 -5.51
C ALA A 205 21.78 -0.93 -4.82
N LEU A 206 21.91 -1.60 -3.67
CA LEU A 206 20.81 -2.07 -2.82
C LEU A 206 20.11 -0.92 -2.05
N LYS A 207 20.68 0.29 -2.04
CA LYS A 207 20.03 1.49 -1.45
C LYS A 207 19.26 2.32 -2.47
N GLN A 208 19.35 2.04 -3.77
CA GLN A 208 18.67 2.84 -4.79
C GLN A 208 17.15 2.60 -4.82
N HIS A 209 16.36 3.67 -4.91
CA HIS A 209 14.90 3.65 -4.77
C HIS A 209 14.13 2.89 -5.88
N ASN A 210 14.79 2.60 -7.01
CA ASN A 210 14.25 1.83 -8.15
C ASN A 210 14.83 0.41 -8.26
N GLN A 211 15.32 -0.15 -7.15
CA GLN A 211 15.89 -1.48 -7.14
C GLN A 211 14.89 -2.55 -7.63
N LYS A 212 15.41 -3.54 -8.35
CA LYS A 212 14.75 -4.83 -8.53
C LYS A 212 14.97 -5.70 -7.30
N ASP A 213 14.08 -6.66 -7.09
CA ASP A 213 14.11 -7.51 -5.91
C ASP A 213 15.41 -8.30 -5.79
N ALA A 214 15.87 -8.51 -4.56
CA ALA A 214 17.03 -9.35 -4.29
C ALA A 214 16.75 -10.31 -3.14
N TRP A 215 17.16 -11.57 -3.32
CA TRP A 215 17.05 -12.63 -2.32
C TRP A 215 18.43 -13.13 -1.93
N ILE A 216 18.57 -13.57 -0.68
CA ILE A 216 19.75 -14.31 -0.21
C ILE A 216 19.34 -15.65 0.39
N VAL A 217 20.05 -16.70 -0.03
CA VAL A 217 19.93 -18.05 0.53
C VAL A 217 20.81 -18.16 1.77
N VAL A 218 20.18 -18.42 2.91
CA VAL A 218 20.85 -18.63 4.19
C VAL A 218 20.59 -20.06 4.68
N HIS A 219 21.65 -20.71 5.15
CA HIS A 219 21.54 -22.08 5.64
C HIS A 219 20.86 -22.09 7.02
N PRO A 220 19.80 -22.90 7.23
CA PRO A 220 19.04 -22.91 8.48
C PRO A 220 19.90 -23.14 9.73
N ASP A 221 20.90 -24.02 9.63
CA ASP A 221 21.73 -24.43 10.77
C ASP A 221 22.97 -23.54 11.03
N PHE A 222 23.33 -22.64 10.11
CA PHE A 222 24.59 -21.87 10.18
C PHE A 222 24.39 -20.36 10.23
N VAL A 223 23.17 -19.85 10.10
CA VAL A 223 22.89 -18.41 10.12
C VAL A 223 22.35 -17.98 11.48
N GLU A 224 22.89 -16.89 12.01
CA GLU A 224 22.37 -16.28 13.24
C GLU A 224 21.22 -15.31 12.93
N GLU A 225 20.29 -15.12 13.88
CA GLU A 225 19.20 -14.14 13.73
C GLU A 225 19.70 -12.70 13.50
N GLY A 226 20.89 -12.37 14.03
CA GLY A 226 21.56 -11.11 13.81
C GLY A 226 21.96 -10.89 12.34
N GLU A 227 22.51 -11.91 11.68
CA GLU A 227 22.85 -11.86 10.24
C GLU A 227 21.59 -11.73 9.38
N ILE A 228 20.51 -12.46 9.70
CA ILE A 228 19.21 -12.32 9.02
C ILE A 228 18.70 -10.87 9.12
N SER A 229 18.78 -10.28 10.31
CA SER A 229 18.34 -8.90 10.56
C SER A 229 19.19 -7.89 9.77
N TYR A 230 20.50 -8.15 9.65
CA TYR A 230 21.40 -7.35 8.82
C TYR A 230 21.02 -7.41 7.34
N TYR A 231 20.81 -8.60 6.77
CA TYR A 231 20.41 -8.75 5.36
C TYR A 231 19.10 -8.03 5.05
N LYS A 232 18.10 -8.12 5.94
CA LYS A 232 16.85 -7.36 5.80
C LYS A 232 17.07 -5.85 5.85
N SER A 233 18.00 -5.37 6.68
CA SER A 233 18.30 -3.94 6.81
C SER A 233 18.91 -3.34 5.54
N ILE A 234 19.62 -4.14 4.75
CA ILE A 234 20.20 -3.75 3.46
C ILE A 234 19.27 -4.06 2.26
N GLY A 235 18.03 -4.49 2.52
CA GLY A 235 17.00 -4.68 1.48
C GLY A 235 16.94 -6.07 0.85
N LEU A 236 17.60 -7.08 1.41
CA LEU A 236 17.54 -8.46 0.92
C LEU A 236 16.34 -9.21 1.54
N LYS A 237 15.62 -9.94 0.70
CA LYS A 237 14.59 -10.92 1.06
C LYS A 237 15.25 -12.26 1.42
N ILE A 238 14.71 -13.00 2.37
CA ILE A 238 15.38 -14.21 2.90
C ILE A 238 14.81 -15.50 2.31
N ILE A 239 15.71 -16.41 1.93
CA ILE A 239 15.42 -17.82 1.63
C ILE A 239 16.18 -18.67 2.64
N LYS A 240 15.47 -19.31 3.57
CA LYS A 240 16.08 -20.27 4.51
C LYS A 240 16.07 -21.67 3.90
N SER A 241 17.21 -22.10 3.39
CA SER A 241 17.39 -23.38 2.70
C SER A 241 18.87 -23.75 2.63
N ASP A 242 19.15 -25.05 2.52
CA ASP A 242 20.42 -25.51 1.95
C ASP A 242 20.32 -25.60 0.41
N THR A 243 21.45 -25.88 -0.25
CA THR A 243 21.55 -25.98 -1.72
C THR A 243 20.75 -27.15 -2.28
N GLU A 244 20.68 -28.28 -1.59
CA GLU A 244 19.99 -29.48 -2.08
C GLU A 244 18.47 -29.28 -2.05
N ASP A 245 17.94 -28.77 -0.94
CA ASP A 245 16.52 -28.47 -0.77
C ASP A 245 16.05 -27.37 -1.72
N LEU A 246 16.88 -26.34 -1.96
CA LEU A 246 16.56 -25.29 -2.92
C LEU A 246 16.49 -25.85 -4.34
N LEU A 247 17.43 -26.71 -4.75
CA LEU A 247 17.39 -27.36 -6.06
C LEU A 247 16.18 -28.30 -6.21
N LYS A 248 15.82 -29.06 -5.18
CA LYS A 248 14.61 -29.90 -5.17
C LYS A 248 13.36 -29.05 -5.35
N TYR A 249 13.28 -27.91 -4.67
CA TYR A 249 12.17 -26.97 -4.82
C TYR A 249 12.13 -26.37 -6.24
N LEU A 250 13.26 -25.91 -6.77
CA LEU A 250 13.35 -25.41 -8.14
C LEU A 250 12.92 -26.47 -9.17
N LYS A 251 13.33 -27.73 -8.99
CA LYS A 251 12.89 -28.85 -9.83
C LYS A 251 11.37 -29.04 -9.79
N SER A 252 10.72 -28.84 -8.63
CA SER A 252 9.26 -28.93 -8.54
C SER A 252 8.56 -27.85 -9.37
N ILE A 253 9.06 -26.61 -9.35
CA ILE A 253 8.51 -25.51 -10.16
C ILE A 253 8.74 -25.74 -11.65
N ALA A 254 9.92 -26.21 -12.04
CA ALA A 254 10.25 -26.48 -13.43
C ALA A 254 9.25 -27.46 -14.07
N ASN A 255 8.85 -28.50 -13.33
CA ASN A 255 7.85 -29.48 -13.77
C ASN A 255 6.44 -28.87 -13.94
N ASP A 256 6.07 -27.89 -13.12
CA ASP A 256 4.76 -27.20 -13.22
C ASP A 256 4.73 -26.17 -14.37
N SER A 257 5.90 -25.67 -14.78
CA SER A 257 6.04 -24.57 -15.74
C SER A 257 5.85 -24.94 -17.21
N GLU A 258 5.85 -26.24 -17.57
CA GLU A 258 5.60 -26.72 -18.94
C GLU A 258 4.17 -26.44 -19.46
N MET A 259 3.29 -25.83 -18.64
CA MET A 259 1.90 -25.52 -19.01
C MET A 259 1.59 -24.07 -19.39
N PHE A 260 2.56 -23.14 -19.41
CA PHE A 260 2.29 -21.72 -19.72
C PHE A 260 3.20 -21.17 -20.80
N SER A 261 2.83 -21.42 -22.06
CA SER A 261 3.26 -20.58 -23.18
C SER A 261 2.06 -20.20 -24.03
N GLU A 262 1.68 -18.92 -23.98
CA GLU A 262 1.05 -18.19 -25.08
C GLU A 262 0.96 -16.71 -24.69
N GLY A 263 1.98 -15.95 -25.10
CA GLY A 263 1.92 -14.49 -25.06
C GLY A 263 1.05 -14.00 -26.21
N MET A 264 -0.22 -13.71 -25.95
CA MET A 264 -1.00 -12.87 -26.86
C MET A 264 -0.45 -11.45 -26.79
N GLY A 265 -0.03 -10.91 -27.94
CA GLY A 265 0.29 -9.50 -28.08
C GLY A 265 -0.89 -8.64 -27.64
N VAL A 266 -0.67 -7.76 -26.67
CA VAL A 266 -1.70 -6.85 -26.18
C VAL A 266 -1.99 -5.83 -27.28
N GLY A 267 -3.18 -5.89 -27.87
CA GLY A 267 -3.65 -4.92 -28.87
C GLY A 267 -3.78 -3.49 -28.30
N LYS A 268 -4.34 -2.56 -29.09
CA LYS A 268 -4.56 -1.17 -28.65
C LYS A 268 -5.40 -1.12 -27.36
N HIS A 269 -5.00 -0.26 -26.42
CA HIS A 269 -5.71 -0.09 -25.15
C HIS A 269 -7.16 0.35 -25.40
N PRO A 270 -8.18 -0.40 -24.91
CA PRO A 270 -9.58 -0.15 -25.26
C PRO A 270 -10.12 1.16 -24.65
N PHE A 271 -9.51 1.63 -23.57
CA PHE A 271 -9.85 2.91 -22.91
C PHE A 271 -8.58 3.70 -22.59
N PRO A 272 -7.95 4.36 -23.57
CA PRO A 272 -6.69 5.08 -23.37
C PRO A 272 -6.72 6.10 -22.22
N GLU A 273 -7.88 6.67 -21.94
CA GLU A 273 -8.11 7.65 -20.87
C GLU A 273 -7.87 7.09 -19.46
N TYR A 274 -7.96 5.76 -19.26
CA TYR A 274 -7.65 5.10 -17.99
C TYR A 274 -6.29 4.40 -17.99
N SER A 275 -5.50 4.56 -19.05
CA SER A 275 -4.18 3.96 -19.11
C SER A 275 -3.23 4.63 -18.11
N VAL A 276 -2.28 3.86 -17.59
CA VAL A 276 -1.21 4.40 -16.75
C VAL A 276 -0.26 5.19 -17.66
N PRO A 277 -0.10 6.52 -17.46
CA PRO A 277 0.73 7.35 -18.34
C PRO A 277 2.21 7.02 -18.15
N SER A 278 2.99 7.12 -19.22
CA SER A 278 4.44 7.00 -19.15
C SER A 278 5.06 8.28 -18.56
N ASN A 279 6.19 8.15 -17.87
CA ASN A 279 6.90 9.31 -17.30
C ASN A 279 7.19 10.40 -18.35
N SER A 280 7.51 10.02 -19.58
CA SER A 280 7.83 10.93 -20.70
C SER A 280 6.68 11.83 -21.16
N SER A 281 5.42 11.48 -20.89
CA SER A 281 4.25 12.25 -21.35
C SER A 281 3.73 13.25 -20.31
N LEU A 282 4.33 13.28 -19.12
CA LEU A 282 3.82 14.03 -17.98
C LEU A 282 4.46 15.42 -17.86
N LYS A 283 3.65 16.39 -17.45
CA LYS A 283 4.16 17.67 -16.95
C LYS A 283 4.60 17.47 -15.49
N HIS A 284 5.81 17.90 -15.17
CA HIS A 284 6.34 17.80 -13.82
C HIS A 284 6.04 19.06 -13.02
N ARG A 285 5.70 18.86 -11.75
CA ARG A 285 5.60 19.91 -10.74
C ARG A 285 6.73 19.81 -9.72
N ALA A 286 6.80 20.80 -8.83
CA ALA A 286 7.77 20.81 -7.75
C ALA A 286 7.45 19.67 -6.76
N ILE A 287 8.43 18.80 -6.50
CA ILE A 287 8.24 17.65 -5.59
C ILE A 287 7.89 18.07 -4.15
N GLN A 288 8.23 19.31 -3.77
CA GLN A 288 7.82 19.89 -2.49
C GLN A 288 6.29 19.89 -2.34
N ASP A 289 5.54 20.09 -3.43
CA ASP A 289 4.07 20.15 -3.41
C ASP A 289 3.45 18.86 -2.87
N PHE A 290 4.04 17.71 -3.20
CA PHE A 290 3.66 16.41 -2.65
C PHE A 290 3.85 16.36 -1.12
N PHE A 291 5.04 16.72 -0.63
CA PHE A 291 5.38 16.64 0.80
C PHE A 291 4.61 17.66 1.66
N VAL A 292 4.18 18.79 1.09
CA VAL A 292 3.36 19.77 1.82
C VAL A 292 1.87 19.43 1.84
N GLY A 293 1.45 18.34 1.19
CA GLY A 293 0.10 17.77 1.30
C GLY A 293 -0.80 18.00 0.09
N SER A 294 -0.24 18.20 -1.09
CA SER A 294 -1.00 18.19 -2.34
C SER A 294 -1.43 16.77 -2.71
N THR A 295 -2.52 16.64 -3.47
CA THR A 295 -2.96 15.35 -4.01
C THR A 295 -1.85 14.75 -4.89
N PRO A 296 -1.54 13.43 -4.78
CA PRO A 296 -0.52 12.81 -5.62
C PRO A 296 -0.87 12.91 -7.10
N GLU A 297 0.09 13.30 -7.91
CA GLU A 297 0.04 13.26 -9.37
C GLU A 297 0.97 12.19 -9.91
N TRP A 298 0.73 11.72 -11.14
CA TRP A 298 1.60 10.71 -11.78
C TRP A 298 3.06 11.16 -11.84
N SER A 299 3.32 12.46 -12.03
CA SER A 299 4.67 13.02 -12.04
C SER A 299 5.39 12.88 -10.70
N ASP A 300 4.67 12.88 -9.58
CA ASP A 300 5.24 12.63 -8.25
C ASP A 300 5.64 11.15 -8.10
N ILE A 301 4.84 10.22 -8.63
CA ILE A 301 5.06 8.77 -8.49
C ILE A 301 6.35 8.33 -9.17
N TYR A 302 6.71 8.97 -10.28
CA TYR A 302 7.99 8.72 -10.97
C TYR A 302 9.17 9.44 -10.33
N SER A 303 8.95 10.29 -9.32
CA SER A 303 10.03 10.93 -8.57
C SER A 303 10.72 9.91 -7.65
N PRO A 304 12.06 9.82 -7.65
CA PRO A 304 12.79 8.91 -6.77
C PRO A 304 12.62 9.26 -5.28
N ARG A 305 12.10 10.45 -4.95
CA ARG A 305 11.82 10.86 -3.57
C ARG A 305 10.53 10.27 -3.01
N VAL A 306 9.60 9.83 -3.86
CA VAL A 306 8.36 9.18 -3.41
C VAL A 306 8.63 7.70 -3.24
N ILE A 307 9.11 7.33 -2.05
CA ILE A 307 9.57 5.97 -1.78
C ILE A 307 8.42 4.95 -1.80
N ARG A 308 8.78 3.70 -2.11
CA ARG A 308 7.94 2.53 -1.85
C ARG A 308 8.21 2.05 -0.41
N VAL A 309 7.14 1.96 0.38
CA VAL A 309 7.18 1.37 1.74
C VAL A 309 6.90 -0.14 1.66
N ARG A 310 7.13 -0.88 2.75
CA ARG A 310 6.96 -2.35 2.80
C ARG A 310 5.64 -2.88 2.21
N PHE A 311 4.57 -2.10 2.31
CA PHE A 311 3.25 -2.48 1.81
C PHE A 311 3.22 -2.70 0.30
N TYR A 312 4.15 -2.10 -0.46
CA TYR A 312 4.30 -2.38 -1.88
C TYR A 312 4.64 -3.86 -2.11
N ASP A 313 5.66 -4.37 -1.42
CA ASP A 313 6.10 -5.77 -1.55
C ASP A 313 5.04 -6.75 -1.05
N GLU A 314 4.37 -6.42 0.07
CA GLU A 314 3.29 -7.23 0.64
C GLU A 314 2.11 -7.37 -0.33
N ILE A 315 1.70 -6.27 -0.97
CA ILE A 315 0.61 -6.28 -1.94
C ILE A 315 1.05 -6.99 -3.23
N GLU A 316 2.28 -6.75 -3.70
CA GLU A 316 2.82 -7.42 -4.88
C GLU A 316 2.78 -8.94 -4.76
N GLU A 317 3.16 -9.49 -3.60
CA GLU A 317 3.08 -10.93 -3.32
C GLU A 317 1.65 -11.46 -3.40
N GLU A 318 0.69 -10.78 -2.80
CA GLU A 318 -0.71 -11.21 -2.84
C GLU A 318 -1.31 -11.09 -4.25
N ILE A 319 -0.90 -10.08 -5.02
CA ILE A 319 -1.24 -9.98 -6.45
C ILE A 319 -0.65 -11.19 -7.19
N ASN A 320 0.62 -11.55 -6.95
CA ASN A 320 1.28 -12.69 -7.58
C ASN A 320 0.62 -14.03 -7.22
N ARG A 321 0.06 -14.17 -6.01
CA ARG A 321 -0.81 -15.29 -5.59
C ARG A 321 -2.18 -15.32 -6.27
N GLY A 322 -2.48 -14.34 -7.13
CA GLY A 322 -3.75 -14.25 -7.85
C GLY A 322 -4.92 -13.72 -7.01
N LYS A 323 -4.66 -13.02 -5.91
CA LYS A 323 -5.70 -12.43 -5.07
C LYS A 323 -6.13 -11.05 -5.58
N ASN A 324 -7.39 -10.70 -5.30
CA ASN A 324 -7.82 -9.31 -5.34
C ASN A 324 -7.40 -8.63 -4.03
N ILE A 325 -7.16 -7.33 -4.06
CA ILE A 325 -6.62 -6.60 -2.92
C ILE A 325 -7.52 -5.43 -2.55
N LEU A 326 -7.83 -5.28 -1.28
CA LEU A 326 -8.47 -4.10 -0.72
C LEU A 326 -7.50 -3.43 0.26
N ILE A 327 -6.99 -2.27 -0.13
CA ILE A 327 -6.12 -1.41 0.65
C ILE A 327 -6.99 -0.53 1.56
N THR A 328 -6.85 -0.72 2.88
CA THR A 328 -7.56 0.06 3.91
C THR A 328 -6.59 0.91 4.70
N GLY A 329 -7.13 1.87 5.46
CA GLY A 329 -6.36 2.64 6.44
C GLY A 329 -6.95 4.02 6.67
N GLY A 330 -6.48 4.70 7.71
CA GLY A 330 -6.95 6.04 8.08
C GLY A 330 -6.79 7.09 6.97
N PRO A 331 -7.39 8.28 7.12
CA PRO A 331 -7.12 9.40 6.22
C PRO A 331 -5.62 9.68 6.12
N ALA A 332 -5.16 10.10 4.94
CA ALA A 332 -3.78 10.53 4.72
C ALA A 332 -2.68 9.47 4.98
N THR A 333 -3.00 8.17 4.87
CA THR A 333 -2.04 7.05 5.03
C THR A 333 -1.27 6.67 3.75
N GLY A 334 -1.43 7.41 2.65
CA GLY A 334 -0.71 7.14 1.39
C GLY A 334 -1.34 6.07 0.49
N LYS A 335 -2.59 5.67 0.72
CA LYS A 335 -3.30 4.66 -0.09
C LYS A 335 -3.28 4.95 -1.61
N THR A 336 -3.66 6.15 -2.01
CA THR A 336 -3.67 6.57 -3.42
C THR A 336 -2.26 6.51 -4.01
N THR A 337 -1.26 7.00 -3.27
CA THR A 337 0.14 6.93 -3.68
C THR A 337 0.60 5.49 -3.90
N LEU A 338 0.29 4.59 -2.96
CA LEU A 338 0.63 3.17 -3.07
C LEU A 338 -0.09 2.49 -4.24
N LEU A 339 -1.36 2.80 -4.45
CA LEU A 339 -2.15 2.30 -5.58
C LEU A 339 -1.56 2.74 -6.93
N MET A 340 -1.16 4.02 -7.04
CA MET A 340 -0.51 4.54 -8.24
C MET A 340 0.89 3.95 -8.45
N GLN A 341 1.66 3.73 -7.39
CA GLN A 341 2.96 3.05 -7.46
C GLN A 341 2.81 1.62 -7.99
N LEU A 342 1.84 0.85 -7.48
CA LEU A 342 1.54 -0.49 -7.99
C LEU A 342 1.11 -0.45 -9.47
N ALA A 343 0.25 0.51 -9.84
CA ALA A 343 -0.17 0.68 -11.22
C ALA A 343 1.01 1.01 -12.16
N ALA A 344 1.92 1.88 -11.74
CA ALA A 344 3.09 2.29 -12.51
C ALA A 344 4.15 1.18 -12.62
N PHE A 345 4.48 0.52 -11.53
CA PHE A 345 5.70 -0.29 -11.43
C PHE A 345 5.48 -1.82 -11.40
N TYR A 346 4.26 -2.31 -11.18
CA TYR A 346 4.00 -3.76 -11.20
C TYR A 346 4.07 -4.31 -12.63
N ASP A 347 5.02 -5.18 -12.95
CA ASP A 347 5.15 -5.74 -14.30
C ASP A 347 3.96 -6.67 -14.63
N PHE A 348 3.16 -6.32 -15.65
CA PHE A 348 1.95 -7.05 -16.04
C PHE A 348 1.83 -7.13 -17.57
N ASN A 349 1.67 -8.34 -18.09
CA ASN A 349 1.44 -8.58 -19.52
C ASN A 349 -0.07 -8.54 -19.83
N GLY A 350 -0.62 -7.32 -19.90
CA GLY A 350 -2.05 -7.08 -20.13
C GLY A 350 -2.42 -5.61 -19.97
N PHE A 351 -3.71 -5.30 -19.94
CA PHE A 351 -4.19 -3.93 -19.77
C PHE A 351 -4.22 -3.52 -18.30
N LYS A 352 -3.70 -2.33 -17.99
CA LYS A 352 -3.82 -1.70 -16.67
C LYS A 352 -4.76 -0.51 -16.74
N PHE A 353 -5.81 -0.54 -15.93
CA PHE A 353 -6.79 0.53 -15.83
C PHE A 353 -6.64 1.21 -14.47
N PHE A 354 -6.30 2.49 -14.46
CA PHE A 354 -6.38 3.33 -13.25
C PHE A 354 -7.67 4.14 -13.31
N VAL A 355 -8.59 3.85 -12.39
CA VAL A 355 -9.95 4.40 -12.37
C VAL A 355 -10.19 5.10 -11.04
N LYS A 356 -10.47 6.40 -11.06
CA LYS A 356 -10.72 7.13 -9.82
C LYS A 356 -12.01 6.68 -9.15
N ASN A 357 -13.10 6.63 -9.91
CA ASN A 357 -14.39 6.13 -9.47
C ASN A 357 -15.08 5.35 -10.60
N ILE A 358 -15.97 4.43 -10.26
CA ILE A 358 -16.68 3.64 -11.27
C ILE A 358 -18.19 3.60 -11.01
N SER A 359 -18.96 3.81 -12.09
CA SER A 359 -20.40 3.65 -12.13
C SER A 359 -20.78 2.27 -12.69
N LYS A 360 -21.98 1.79 -12.36
CA LYS A 360 -22.49 0.51 -12.89
C LYS A 360 -22.53 0.48 -14.43
N GLY A 361 -22.93 1.59 -15.06
CA GLY A 361 -22.97 1.71 -16.52
C GLY A 361 -21.58 1.61 -17.15
N LYS A 362 -20.58 2.31 -16.57
CA LYS A 362 -19.20 2.22 -17.05
C LYS A 362 -18.63 0.81 -16.86
N ALA A 363 -18.95 0.13 -15.75
CA ALA A 363 -18.55 -1.26 -15.53
C ALA A 363 -19.06 -2.23 -16.60
N TYR A 364 -20.29 -2.05 -17.10
CA TYR A 364 -20.79 -2.83 -18.25
C TYR A 364 -20.00 -2.55 -19.53
N THR A 365 -19.56 -1.31 -19.72
CA THR A 365 -18.75 -0.92 -20.88
C THR A 365 -17.38 -1.62 -20.84
N PHE A 366 -16.74 -1.67 -19.67
CA PHE A 366 -15.51 -2.46 -19.47
C PHE A 366 -15.73 -3.94 -19.72
N LEU A 367 -16.82 -4.51 -19.17
CA LEU A 367 -17.16 -5.92 -19.36
C LEU A 367 -17.32 -6.29 -20.84
N SER A 368 -17.95 -5.42 -21.64
CA SER A 368 -18.11 -5.65 -23.08
C SER A 368 -16.82 -5.51 -23.89
N ALA A 369 -15.92 -4.58 -23.51
CA ALA A 369 -14.77 -4.22 -24.34
C ALA A 369 -13.50 -5.08 -24.10
N ILE A 370 -13.39 -5.74 -22.95
CA ILE A 370 -12.16 -6.45 -22.56
C ILE A 370 -12.11 -7.89 -23.10
N GLU A 371 -13.25 -8.52 -23.42
CA GLU A 371 -13.35 -9.86 -24.04
C GLU A 371 -12.40 -10.93 -23.44
N ASN A 372 -12.29 -10.99 -22.11
CA ASN A 372 -11.40 -11.92 -21.36
C ASN A 372 -9.89 -11.73 -21.57
N LYS A 373 -9.43 -10.58 -22.06
CA LYS A 373 -8.00 -10.26 -22.10
C LYS A 373 -7.45 -10.02 -20.67
N PRO A 374 -6.20 -10.43 -20.37
CA PRO A 374 -5.57 -10.15 -19.08
C PRO A 374 -5.67 -8.67 -18.73
N SER A 375 -6.33 -8.37 -17.60
CA SER A 375 -6.64 -7.00 -17.21
C SER A 375 -6.44 -6.80 -15.71
N MET A 376 -5.95 -5.63 -15.33
CA MET A 376 -5.75 -5.24 -13.94
C MET A 376 -6.38 -3.88 -13.69
N PHE A 377 -7.24 -3.81 -12.69
CA PHE A 377 -7.96 -2.60 -12.31
C PHE A 377 -7.43 -2.05 -10.99
N PHE A 378 -6.99 -0.80 -11.01
CA PHE A 378 -6.59 -0.02 -9.86
C PHE A 378 -7.67 1.03 -9.61
N ILE A 379 -8.45 0.87 -8.54
CA ILE A 379 -9.58 1.77 -8.26
C ILE A 379 -9.36 2.51 -6.94
N ASP A 380 -9.23 3.84 -7.00
CA ASP A 380 -8.90 4.66 -5.84
C ASP A 380 -10.12 4.89 -4.92
N GLU A 381 -11.33 4.91 -5.48
CA GLU A 381 -12.57 5.12 -4.72
C GLU A 381 -13.67 4.13 -5.10
N ILE A 382 -13.85 3.13 -4.25
CA ILE A 382 -14.80 2.04 -4.46
C ILE A 382 -16.20 2.31 -3.85
N GLN A 383 -16.30 3.26 -2.90
CA GLN A 383 -17.56 3.59 -2.23
C GLN A 383 -18.69 3.87 -3.22
N SER A 384 -18.43 4.50 -4.37
CA SER A 384 -19.48 4.99 -5.28
C SER A 384 -20.35 3.90 -5.93
N SER A 385 -19.90 2.64 -6.08
CA SER A 385 -20.77 1.60 -6.66
C SER A 385 -20.28 0.17 -6.40
N LEU A 386 -20.69 -0.41 -5.27
CA LEU A 386 -20.56 -1.86 -5.03
C LEU A 386 -21.20 -2.71 -6.14
N GLU A 387 -22.27 -2.19 -6.77
CA GLU A 387 -22.90 -2.81 -7.94
C GLU A 387 -21.97 -2.84 -9.17
N ALA A 388 -21.13 -1.82 -9.35
CA ALA A 388 -20.15 -1.80 -10.43
C ALA A 388 -19.09 -2.91 -10.24
N LEU A 389 -18.69 -3.20 -9.00
CA LEU A 389 -17.77 -4.30 -8.71
C LEU A 389 -18.37 -5.66 -9.06
N GLU A 390 -19.65 -5.87 -8.76
CA GLU A 390 -20.34 -7.12 -9.10
C GLU A 390 -20.43 -7.32 -10.63
N VAL A 391 -20.45 -6.23 -11.40
CA VAL A 391 -20.37 -6.28 -12.86
C VAL A 391 -18.94 -6.57 -13.31
N LEU A 392 -17.96 -5.83 -12.78
CA LEU A 392 -16.55 -6.03 -13.10
C LEU A 392 -16.05 -7.44 -12.75
N SER A 393 -16.54 -8.03 -11.67
CA SER A 393 -16.15 -9.37 -11.22
C SER A 393 -16.51 -10.48 -12.21
N ARG A 394 -17.33 -10.17 -13.22
CA ARG A 394 -17.69 -11.10 -14.29
C ARG A 394 -16.63 -11.16 -15.39
N ILE A 395 -15.68 -10.22 -15.41
CA ILE A 395 -14.54 -10.23 -16.32
C ILE A 395 -13.59 -11.36 -15.90
N LYS A 396 -13.49 -12.42 -16.70
CA LYS A 396 -12.60 -13.54 -16.41
C LYS A 396 -11.14 -13.12 -16.55
N GLY A 397 -10.30 -13.55 -15.62
CA GLY A 397 -8.87 -13.23 -15.62
C GLY A 397 -8.53 -11.80 -15.20
N ALA A 398 -9.53 -10.98 -14.83
CA ALA A 398 -9.28 -9.64 -14.29
C ALA A 398 -8.83 -9.72 -12.82
N ARG A 399 -7.82 -8.93 -12.48
CA ARG A 399 -7.40 -8.70 -11.09
C ARG A 399 -7.78 -7.31 -10.65
N PHE A 400 -8.15 -7.18 -9.38
CA PHE A 400 -8.60 -5.90 -8.85
C PHE A 400 -7.84 -5.50 -7.59
N ILE A 401 -7.36 -4.27 -7.58
CA ILE A 401 -6.69 -3.61 -6.47
C ILE A 401 -7.47 -2.34 -6.18
N PHE A 402 -8.03 -2.24 -4.98
CA PHE A 402 -8.88 -1.13 -4.59
C PHE A 402 -8.34 -0.42 -3.36
N ALA A 403 -8.52 0.89 -3.27
CA ALA A 403 -8.31 1.64 -2.05
C ALA A 403 -9.66 2.09 -1.44
N GLU A 404 -9.77 2.07 -0.11
CA GLU A 404 -10.92 2.65 0.59
C GLU A 404 -10.53 3.33 1.90
N ARG A 405 -11.24 4.42 2.23
CA ARG A 405 -11.10 5.16 3.50
C ARG A 405 -12.00 4.58 4.59
N ASP A 406 -13.20 4.13 4.25
CA ASP A 406 -14.22 3.62 5.19
C ASP A 406 -14.58 2.14 4.93
N TYR A 407 -13.73 1.21 5.40
CA TYR A 407 -13.98 -0.24 5.28
C TYR A 407 -15.36 -0.67 5.81
N ALA A 408 -15.86 0.02 6.84
CA ALA A 408 -17.16 -0.22 7.46
C ALA A 408 -18.35 -0.11 6.48
N TYR A 409 -18.21 0.64 5.38
CA TYR A 409 -19.27 0.76 4.37
C TYR A 409 -19.26 -0.40 3.38
N LEU A 410 -18.08 -0.80 2.91
CA LEU A 410 -17.92 -1.94 1.98
C LEU A 410 -18.35 -3.25 2.61
N SER A 411 -17.95 -3.46 3.85
CA SER A 411 -18.22 -4.71 4.54
C SER A 411 -19.71 -4.84 4.91
N SER A 412 -20.46 -3.73 5.00
CA SER A 412 -21.93 -3.69 5.24
C SER A 412 -22.77 -4.08 4.02
N SER A 413 -22.12 -4.22 2.86
CA SER A 413 -22.75 -4.70 1.65
C SER A 413 -22.53 -6.20 1.53
N ASN A 414 -23.61 -6.96 1.38
CA ASN A 414 -23.59 -8.40 1.10
C ASN A 414 -22.99 -8.73 -0.29
N SER A 415 -22.05 -7.94 -0.80
CA SER A 415 -21.42 -8.18 -2.09
C SER A 415 -20.58 -9.45 -1.99
N ARG A 416 -21.04 -10.51 -2.68
CA ARG A 416 -20.33 -11.79 -2.81
C ARG A 416 -18.89 -11.62 -3.32
N PHE A 417 -18.62 -10.49 -3.98
CA PHE A 417 -17.33 -10.10 -4.50
C PHE A 417 -16.24 -9.97 -3.42
N LEU A 418 -16.55 -9.34 -2.28
CA LEU A 418 -15.58 -9.14 -1.21
C LEU A 418 -15.36 -10.40 -0.37
N SER A 419 -16.32 -11.33 -0.33
CA SER A 419 -16.36 -12.39 0.68
C SER A 419 -15.60 -13.68 0.34
N LYS A 420 -14.99 -13.83 -0.86
CA LYS A 420 -14.35 -15.11 -1.25
C LYS A 420 -12.95 -15.04 -1.88
N SER A 421 -12.48 -13.89 -2.36
CA SER A 421 -11.19 -13.80 -3.08
C SER A 421 -10.40 -12.50 -2.89
N THR A 422 -10.77 -11.68 -1.90
CA THR A 422 -10.13 -10.38 -1.66
C THR A 422 -9.34 -10.40 -0.35
N THR A 423 -8.03 -10.12 -0.41
CA THR A 423 -7.17 -9.92 0.75
C THR A 423 -7.27 -8.46 1.18
N VAL A 424 -7.50 -8.21 2.48
CA VAL A 424 -7.57 -6.84 3.05
C VAL A 424 -6.23 -6.51 3.70
N ILE A 425 -5.63 -5.38 3.32
CA ILE A 425 -4.33 -4.92 3.84
C ILE A 425 -4.49 -3.50 4.39
N ASP A 426 -4.26 -3.32 5.69
CA ASP A 426 -4.27 -2.01 6.35
C ASP A 426 -2.88 -1.37 6.31
N VAL A 427 -2.79 -0.20 5.69
CA VAL A 427 -1.52 0.52 5.48
C VAL A 427 -1.28 1.65 6.49
N THR A 428 -1.95 1.64 7.64
CA THR A 428 -1.87 2.72 8.64
C THR A 428 -0.55 2.69 9.45
N GLU A 429 0.00 1.51 9.71
CA GLU A 429 1.17 1.36 10.58
C GLU A 429 2.49 1.35 9.80
N LEU A 430 3.43 2.22 10.19
CA LEU A 430 4.77 2.30 9.60
C LEU A 430 5.81 1.80 10.60
N ASN A 431 6.69 0.90 10.17
CA ASN A 431 7.82 0.50 10.99
C ASN A 431 8.91 1.59 11.02
N LEU A 432 9.94 1.39 11.85
CA LEU A 432 11.03 2.36 11.98
C LEU A 432 11.84 2.55 10.69
N SER A 433 11.97 1.51 9.87
CA SER A 433 12.67 1.57 8.57
C SER A 433 11.89 2.43 7.57
N ASP A 434 10.58 2.22 7.44
CA ASP A 434 9.69 3.03 6.61
C ASP A 434 9.74 4.50 7.03
N GLN A 435 9.66 4.77 8.34
CA GLN A 435 9.76 6.14 8.88
C GLN A 435 11.07 6.82 8.50
N GLN A 436 12.21 6.13 8.67
CA GLN A 436 13.53 6.66 8.34
C GLN A 436 13.65 6.96 6.84
N LYS A 437 13.25 6.02 5.98
CA LYS A 437 13.27 6.20 4.52
C LYS A 437 12.45 7.42 4.09
N ILE A 438 11.28 7.66 4.71
CA ILE A 438 10.44 8.83 4.40
C ILE A 438 11.17 10.13 4.78
N ILE A 439 11.72 10.21 6.00
CA ILE A 439 12.41 11.42 6.52
C ILE A 439 13.61 11.79 5.64
N GLU A 440 14.40 10.80 5.21
CA GLU A 440 15.57 11.03 4.37
C GLU A 440 15.21 11.61 2.99
N ASN A 441 14.01 11.27 2.50
CA ASN A 441 13.54 11.68 1.19
C ASN A 441 12.81 13.03 1.15
N ILE A 442 12.46 13.59 2.31
CA ILE A 442 11.94 14.96 2.42
C ILE A 442 13.01 15.94 1.86
N PRO A 443 12.67 16.80 0.88
CA PRO A 443 13.60 17.79 0.32
C PRO A 443 14.26 18.66 1.41
N ALA A 444 15.57 18.89 1.28
CA ALA A 444 16.40 19.48 2.34
C ALA A 444 16.00 20.92 2.72
N ASP A 445 15.46 21.67 1.77
CA ASP A 445 14.89 23.01 1.93
C ASP A 445 13.72 23.00 2.92
N ILE A 446 12.79 22.05 2.78
CA ILE A 446 11.61 21.93 3.66
C ILE A 446 11.80 20.99 4.84
N ARG A 447 12.84 20.15 4.86
CA ARG A 447 13.09 19.20 5.96
C ARG A 447 13.45 19.92 7.26
N SER A 448 12.80 19.52 8.35
CA SER A 448 13.09 19.98 9.71
C SER A 448 14.50 19.58 10.15
N THR A 449 15.12 20.38 11.02
CA THR A 449 16.40 20.03 11.66
C THR A 449 16.22 19.02 12.79
N LYS A 450 15.02 18.96 13.39
CA LYS A 450 14.66 17.98 14.42
C LYS A 450 13.87 16.84 13.77
N THR A 451 14.32 15.62 14.03
CA THR A 451 13.61 14.41 13.61
C THR A 451 12.51 14.07 14.61
N TYR A 452 11.35 13.72 14.09
CA TYR A 452 10.20 13.28 14.86
C TYR A 452 9.86 11.85 14.47
N LYS A 453 9.66 10.97 15.46
CA LYS A 453 9.19 9.60 15.24
C LYS A 453 7.67 9.56 15.33
N LYS A 454 7.04 8.80 14.44
CA LYS A 454 5.58 8.66 14.39
C LYS A 454 5.06 8.06 15.70
N GLU A 455 4.09 8.71 16.33
CA GLU A 455 3.31 8.13 17.43
C GLU A 455 2.13 7.31 16.88
N GLU A 456 1.57 6.39 17.67
CA GLU A 456 0.45 5.53 17.24
C GLU A 456 -0.73 6.32 16.67
N ARG A 457 -0.99 7.52 17.20
CA ARG A 457 -2.11 8.37 16.81
C ARG A 457 -1.86 9.24 15.60
N ASP A 458 -0.60 9.38 15.18
CA ASP A 458 -0.26 10.22 14.04
C ASP A 458 -0.62 9.50 12.73
N SER A 459 -1.22 10.24 11.81
CA SER A 459 -1.27 9.84 10.39
C SER A 459 0.11 9.92 9.74
N LEU A 460 0.30 9.23 8.60
CA LEU A 460 1.52 9.36 7.78
C LEU A 460 1.77 10.83 7.41
N TYR A 461 0.71 11.59 7.11
CA TYR A 461 0.84 13.00 6.81
C TYR A 461 1.30 13.85 8.00
N GLU A 462 0.70 13.66 9.19
CA GLU A 462 1.14 14.39 10.40
C GLU A 462 2.60 14.06 10.74
N PHE A 463 3.02 12.83 10.49
CA PHE A 463 4.42 12.43 10.60
C PHE A 463 5.32 13.19 9.62
N ILE A 464 4.95 13.29 8.33
CA ILE A 464 5.69 14.08 7.33
C ILE A 464 5.72 15.55 7.74
N GLU A 465 4.58 16.11 8.12
CA GLU A 465 4.44 17.52 8.52
C GLU A 465 5.30 17.87 9.72
N LYS A 466 5.32 17.04 10.77
CA LYS A 466 6.19 17.24 11.95
C LYS A 466 7.68 17.16 11.62
N ASN A 467 8.03 16.53 10.50
CA ASN A 467 9.40 16.48 9.96
C ASN A 467 9.67 17.54 8.88
N CYS A 468 8.74 18.47 8.62
CA CYS A 468 8.90 19.61 7.73
C CYS A 468 9.00 20.94 8.52
N LYS A 469 9.67 21.95 7.95
CA LYS A 469 9.77 23.34 8.46
C LYS A 469 8.51 24.16 8.20
N THR A 470 7.56 23.62 7.44
CA THR A 470 6.35 24.33 7.03
C THR A 470 5.37 24.51 8.19
N PRO A 471 4.59 25.61 8.24
CA PRO A 471 3.57 25.82 9.26
C PRO A 471 2.55 24.67 9.24
N ARG A 472 1.94 24.34 10.38
CA ARG A 472 0.95 23.26 10.45
C ARG A 472 -0.23 23.54 9.51
N ILE A 473 -0.79 22.52 8.89
CA ILE A 473 -1.84 22.63 7.87
C ILE A 473 -3.07 23.38 8.40
N ARG A 474 -3.35 23.23 9.69
CA ARG A 474 -4.40 23.97 10.40
C ARG A 474 -4.11 25.47 10.48
N GLU A 475 -2.85 25.83 10.69
CA GLU A 475 -2.39 27.23 10.72
C GLU A 475 -2.36 27.81 9.32
N ARG A 476 -1.88 27.05 8.33
CA ARG A 476 -1.96 27.40 6.90
C ARG A 476 -3.41 27.69 6.49
N PHE A 477 -4.36 26.79 6.82
CA PHE A 477 -5.78 26.98 6.52
C PHE A 477 -6.37 28.21 7.22
N LYS A 478 -6.02 28.46 8.49
CA LYS A 478 -6.46 29.67 9.21
C LYS A 478 -5.94 30.94 8.56
N ASN A 479 -4.68 30.96 8.14
CA ASN A 479 -4.07 32.10 7.48
C ASN A 479 -4.74 32.36 6.14
N VAL A 480 -4.90 31.32 5.30
CA VAL A 480 -5.63 31.43 4.03
C VAL A 480 -7.03 32.00 4.23
N LEU A 481 -7.81 31.46 5.17
CA LEU A 481 -9.15 32.01 5.44
C LEU A 481 -9.12 33.47 5.90
N LYS A 482 -8.12 33.86 6.70
CA LYS A 482 -7.98 35.24 7.17
C LYS A 482 -7.64 36.18 6.01
N ASP A 483 -6.72 35.78 5.14
CA ASP A 483 -6.24 36.56 3.99
C ASP A 483 -7.33 36.70 2.92
N LEU A 484 -8.07 35.61 2.64
CA LEU A 484 -9.24 35.64 1.76
C LEU A 484 -10.32 36.56 2.32
N LYS A 485 -10.59 36.47 3.62
CA LYS A 485 -11.63 37.28 4.28
C LYS A 485 -11.29 38.77 4.32
N SER A 486 -10.01 39.13 4.42
CA SER A 486 -9.59 40.54 4.31
C SER A 486 -9.73 41.09 2.88
N SER A 487 -9.78 40.21 1.87
CA SER A 487 -9.89 40.59 0.47
C SER A 487 -11.35 40.68 0.03
N ASP A 488 -12.08 39.56 0.06
CA ASP A 488 -13.50 39.48 -0.29
C ASP A 488 -14.16 38.27 0.40
N GLN A 489 -15.31 38.49 1.05
CA GLN A 489 -16.09 37.43 1.69
C GLN A 489 -16.56 36.35 0.68
N ARG A 490 -16.75 36.70 -0.60
CA ARG A 490 -17.11 35.76 -1.68
C ARG A 490 -16.01 34.73 -1.92
N LEU A 491 -14.74 35.07 -1.72
CA LEU A 491 -13.61 34.14 -1.84
C LEU A 491 -13.67 33.06 -0.76
N VAL A 492 -14.05 33.43 0.47
CA VAL A 492 -14.26 32.48 1.57
C VAL A 492 -15.42 31.53 1.24
N GLU A 493 -16.53 32.06 0.72
CA GLU A 493 -17.69 31.25 0.32
C GLU A 493 -17.34 30.25 -0.81
N LEU A 494 -16.64 30.71 -1.85
CA LEU A 494 -16.20 29.87 -2.97
C LEU A 494 -15.21 28.79 -2.52
N PHE A 495 -14.22 29.15 -1.69
CA PHE A 495 -13.28 28.18 -1.13
C PHE A 495 -13.98 27.11 -0.29
N LEU A 496 -14.90 27.50 0.60
CA LEU A 496 -15.68 26.58 1.42
C LEU A 496 -16.60 25.69 0.58
N LEU A 497 -17.19 26.22 -0.50
CA LEU A 497 -18.00 25.45 -1.44
C LEU A 497 -17.17 24.35 -2.10
N THR A 498 -15.99 24.67 -2.62
CA THR A 498 -15.10 23.68 -3.24
C THR A 498 -14.64 22.64 -2.22
N CYS A 499 -14.36 23.05 -0.97
CA CYS A 499 -14.03 22.13 0.13
C CYS A 499 -15.18 21.17 0.40
N TYR A 500 -16.40 21.69 0.49
CA TYR A 500 -17.58 20.90 0.75
C TYR A 500 -17.84 19.87 -0.36
N LEU A 501 -17.80 20.28 -1.63
CA LEU A 501 -17.96 19.35 -2.77
C LEU A 501 -16.87 18.28 -2.79
N HIS A 502 -15.62 18.67 -2.54
CA HIS A 502 -14.49 17.73 -2.46
C HIS A 502 -14.68 16.70 -1.33
N THR A 503 -15.04 17.12 -0.11
CA THR A 503 -15.32 16.18 0.99
C THR A 503 -16.48 15.23 0.70
N CYS A 504 -17.38 15.66 -0.20
CA CYS A 504 -18.50 14.87 -0.70
C CYS A 504 -18.13 14.01 -1.93
N ARG A 505 -16.85 13.93 -2.31
CA ARG A 505 -16.34 13.22 -3.50
C ARG A 505 -17.00 13.68 -4.80
N SER A 506 -17.19 15.00 -4.91
CA SER A 506 -17.66 15.72 -6.10
C SER A 506 -16.69 16.87 -6.41
N VAL A 507 -16.93 17.61 -7.50
CA VAL A 507 -16.10 18.75 -7.93
C VAL A 507 -16.98 19.97 -8.16
N ALA A 508 -16.38 21.16 -8.09
CA ALA A 508 -17.08 22.42 -8.36
C ALA A 508 -17.08 22.69 -9.86
N SER A 509 -18.18 22.39 -10.54
CA SER A 509 -18.38 22.77 -11.94
C SER A 509 -18.81 24.24 -12.05
N MET A 510 -18.57 24.90 -13.19
CA MET A 510 -19.04 26.28 -13.39
C MET A 510 -20.54 26.44 -13.14
N ASP A 511 -21.39 25.49 -13.56
CA ASP A 511 -22.82 25.50 -13.26
C ASP A 511 -23.15 25.46 -11.76
N VAL A 512 -22.38 24.71 -10.97
CA VAL A 512 -22.56 24.69 -9.52
C VAL A 512 -22.17 26.03 -8.92
N ILE A 513 -21.08 26.62 -9.39
CA ILE A 513 -20.59 27.92 -8.90
C ILE A 513 -21.56 29.04 -9.30
N LEU A 514 -22.02 29.07 -10.55
CA LEU A 514 -23.01 30.02 -11.05
C LEU A 514 -24.35 29.86 -10.33
N GLY A 515 -24.85 28.62 -10.19
CA GLY A 515 -26.07 28.35 -9.43
C GLY A 515 -25.94 28.75 -7.96
N TYR A 516 -24.77 28.57 -7.36
CA TYR A 516 -24.51 29.04 -6.01
C TYR A 516 -24.55 30.58 -5.94
N PHE A 517 -23.84 31.26 -6.85
CA PHE A 517 -23.68 32.70 -6.85
C PHE A 517 -24.79 33.50 -7.55
N GLU A 518 -25.77 32.84 -8.16
CA GLU A 518 -26.82 33.41 -9.04
C GLU A 518 -27.40 34.76 -8.57
N LYS A 519 -27.64 34.93 -7.27
CA LYS A 519 -28.22 36.16 -6.68
C LYS A 519 -27.20 37.22 -6.22
N SER A 520 -25.91 37.03 -6.45
CA SER A 520 -24.85 37.94 -5.98
C SER A 520 -23.82 38.30 -7.04
N ILE A 521 -24.06 37.90 -8.28
CA ILE A 521 -23.16 38.17 -9.41
C ILE A 521 -24.03 38.56 -10.60
N ASN A 522 -23.59 39.59 -11.32
CA ASN A 522 -24.28 40.07 -12.52
C ASN A 522 -23.65 39.50 -13.79
N ASP A 523 -22.33 39.25 -13.78
CA ASP A 523 -21.57 38.72 -14.92
C ASP A 523 -20.74 37.50 -14.49
N TYR A 524 -20.76 36.44 -15.30
CA TYR A 524 -19.97 35.23 -15.07
C TYR A 524 -18.45 35.50 -14.98
N ARG A 525 -17.97 36.60 -15.57
CA ARG A 525 -16.57 37.02 -15.48
C ARG A 525 -16.12 37.30 -14.04
N GLU A 526 -17.01 37.78 -13.18
CA GLU A 526 -16.70 37.98 -11.75
C GLU A 526 -16.34 36.65 -11.07
N ILE A 527 -16.87 35.52 -11.54
CA ILE A 527 -16.48 34.19 -11.04
C ILE A 527 -15.06 33.85 -11.44
N TYR A 528 -14.66 34.12 -12.69
CA TYR A 528 -13.29 33.90 -13.12
C TYR A 528 -12.31 34.78 -12.33
N ASP A 529 -12.67 36.04 -12.04
CA ASP A 529 -11.86 36.91 -11.18
C ASP A 529 -11.71 36.32 -9.76
N LEU A 530 -12.79 35.78 -9.17
CA LEU A 530 -12.75 35.11 -7.87
C LEU A 530 -11.89 33.83 -7.89
N ILE A 531 -11.94 33.06 -8.97
CA ILE A 531 -11.13 31.85 -9.16
C ILE A 531 -9.65 32.23 -9.31
N GLU A 532 -9.34 33.26 -10.11
CA GLU A 532 -7.99 33.77 -10.30
C GLU A 532 -7.40 34.29 -8.99
N MET A 533 -8.20 35.04 -8.20
CA MET A 533 -7.81 35.50 -6.86
C MET A 533 -7.62 34.36 -5.85
N LEU A 534 -8.39 33.27 -5.95
CA LEU A 534 -8.16 32.06 -5.15
C LEU A 534 -6.86 31.35 -5.55
N GLY A 535 -6.40 31.57 -6.78
CA GLY A 535 -5.05 31.28 -7.26
C GLY A 535 -4.58 29.87 -6.90
N SER A 536 -3.51 29.80 -6.10
CA SER A 536 -2.86 28.54 -5.72
C SER A 536 -3.70 27.60 -4.83
N SER A 537 -4.87 28.03 -4.34
CA SER A 537 -5.70 27.22 -3.45
C SER A 537 -6.60 26.23 -4.20
N ILE A 538 -6.93 26.57 -5.44
CA ILE A 538 -7.80 25.80 -6.33
C ILE A 538 -7.00 25.41 -7.59
N SER A 539 -7.32 24.27 -8.16
CA SER A 539 -6.82 23.82 -9.45
C SER A 539 -7.99 23.50 -10.36
N GLU A 540 -7.85 23.85 -11.63
CA GLU A 540 -8.72 23.38 -12.69
C GLU A 540 -8.52 21.86 -12.88
N CYS A 541 -9.63 21.14 -13.04
CA CYS A 541 -9.62 19.71 -13.29
C CYS A 541 -9.28 19.45 -14.76
N VAL A 542 -8.14 18.81 -15.02
CA VAL A 542 -7.73 18.39 -16.36
C VAL A 542 -7.99 16.90 -16.55
N GLY A 543 -8.44 16.46 -17.74
CA GLY A 543 -8.64 15.04 -18.08
C GLY A 543 -10.10 14.62 -18.14
N GLU A 544 -10.50 13.55 -17.46
CA GLU A 544 -11.82 12.88 -17.56
C GLU A 544 -13.04 13.79 -17.29
N LEU A 545 -12.83 14.88 -16.55
CA LEU A 545 -13.84 15.92 -16.28
C LEU A 545 -13.59 17.21 -17.09
N GLY A 546 -12.46 17.35 -17.76
CA GLY A 546 -12.04 18.58 -18.47
C GLY A 546 -12.20 18.52 -19.99
N ASP A 547 -12.85 17.50 -20.53
CA ASP A 547 -13.05 17.30 -21.98
C ASP A 547 -14.46 17.76 -22.46
N GLU A 548 -15.13 18.59 -21.66
CA GLU A 548 -16.44 19.15 -22.00
C GLU A 548 -16.39 20.67 -22.13
N SER A 549 -17.43 21.27 -22.73
CA SER A 549 -17.62 22.71 -22.96
C SER A 549 -17.73 23.56 -21.69
N GLN A 550 -17.24 23.08 -20.55
CA GLN A 550 -17.43 23.66 -19.23
C GLN A 550 -16.23 23.39 -18.32
N ASP A 551 -15.90 24.36 -17.47
CA ASP A 551 -14.78 24.25 -16.54
C ASP A 551 -15.18 23.61 -15.21
N TYR A 552 -14.21 22.88 -14.63
CA TYR A 552 -14.35 22.17 -13.37
C TYR A 552 -13.18 22.48 -12.44
N PHE A 553 -13.45 22.62 -11.15
CA PHE A 553 -12.47 23.06 -10.15
C PHE A 553 -12.43 22.11 -8.95
N ASN A 554 -11.22 21.91 -8.44
CA ASN A 554 -10.95 21.12 -7.24
C ASN A 554 -9.91 21.79 -6.34
N ILE A 555 -9.80 21.37 -5.09
CA ILE A 555 -8.79 21.89 -4.17
C ILE A 555 -7.46 21.17 -4.39
N ARG A 556 -6.36 21.93 -4.34
CA ARG A 556 -5.01 21.37 -4.52
C ARG A 556 -4.60 20.43 -3.38
N SER A 557 -5.01 20.74 -2.14
CA SER A 557 -4.74 19.92 -0.96
C SER A 557 -6.02 19.27 -0.40
N ASN A 558 -6.16 17.96 -0.62
CA ASN A 558 -7.26 17.16 -0.07
C ASN A 558 -7.36 17.25 1.46
N LEU A 559 -6.24 17.46 2.14
CA LEU A 559 -6.13 17.55 3.59
C LEU A 559 -6.72 18.86 4.12
N LEU A 560 -6.61 19.96 3.36
CA LEU A 560 -7.29 21.21 3.67
C LEU A 560 -8.81 21.03 3.62
N ALA A 561 -9.34 20.29 2.64
CA ALA A 561 -10.78 20.09 2.50
C ALA A 561 -11.38 19.37 3.72
N ASP A 562 -10.71 18.34 4.25
CA ASP A 562 -11.16 17.62 5.45
C ASP A 562 -11.11 18.49 6.73
N LEU A 563 -10.31 19.56 6.73
CA LEU A 563 -10.24 20.52 7.83
C LEU A 563 -11.38 21.55 7.84
N ILE A 564 -12.26 21.55 6.83
CA ILE A 564 -13.46 22.41 6.82
C ILE A 564 -14.26 22.22 8.11
N TYR A 565 -14.30 20.98 8.64
CA TYR A 565 -14.99 20.58 9.87
C TYR A 565 -14.42 21.14 11.17
N SER A 566 -13.18 21.63 11.17
CA SER A 566 -12.50 22.06 12.39
C SER A 566 -12.01 23.51 12.39
N VAL A 567 -11.86 24.14 11.22
CA VAL A 567 -11.22 25.45 11.10
C VAL A 567 -12.18 26.58 10.70
N SER A 568 -13.14 26.33 9.82
CA SER A 568 -14.10 27.36 9.36
C SER A 568 -14.96 27.95 10.48
N SER A 569 -15.35 29.22 10.35
CA SER A 569 -16.29 29.83 11.30
C SER A 569 -17.70 29.24 11.12
N THR A 570 -18.46 29.16 12.22
CA THR A 570 -19.85 28.68 12.19
C THR A 570 -20.73 29.52 11.25
N SER A 571 -20.52 30.84 11.22
CA SER A 571 -21.30 31.75 10.36
C SER A 571 -21.01 31.55 8.87
N ASP A 572 -19.75 31.44 8.49
CA ASP A 572 -19.35 31.28 7.08
C ASP A 572 -19.83 29.91 6.56
N LEU A 573 -19.75 28.87 7.40
CA LEU A 573 -20.21 27.53 7.06
C LEU A 573 -21.73 27.46 6.89
N ALA A 574 -22.50 28.05 7.81
CA ALA A 574 -23.96 28.12 7.69
C ALA A 574 -24.40 28.90 6.45
N LYS A 575 -23.74 30.02 6.15
CA LYS A 575 -24.02 30.82 4.96
C LYS A 575 -23.80 29.98 3.70
N MET A 576 -22.67 29.28 3.62
CA MET A 576 -22.35 28.43 2.47
C MET A 576 -23.36 27.30 2.29
N LEU A 577 -23.67 26.53 3.34
CA LEU A 577 -24.62 25.42 3.26
C LEU A 577 -26.04 25.89 2.93
N THR A 578 -26.49 26.99 3.54
CA THR A 578 -27.81 27.57 3.27
C THR A 578 -27.93 27.95 1.80
N ARG A 579 -26.92 28.64 1.28
CA ARG A 579 -26.90 29.11 -0.11
C ARG A 579 -26.84 27.95 -1.10
N PHE A 580 -25.95 26.98 -0.86
CA PHE A 580 -25.81 25.79 -1.68
C PHE A 580 -27.14 25.03 -1.80
N HIS A 581 -27.74 24.63 -0.68
CA HIS A 581 -28.95 23.81 -0.72
C HIS A 581 -30.19 24.57 -1.22
N ASN A 582 -30.20 25.91 -1.15
CA ASN A 582 -31.28 26.71 -1.72
C ASN A 582 -31.15 26.90 -3.23
N ASN A 583 -29.95 27.17 -3.74
CA ASN A 583 -29.80 27.63 -5.12
C ASN A 583 -29.26 26.54 -6.06
N VAL A 584 -28.37 25.66 -5.59
CA VAL A 584 -27.75 24.65 -6.46
C VAL A 584 -28.72 23.51 -6.76
N SER A 585 -28.84 23.18 -8.04
CA SER A 585 -29.63 22.06 -8.54
C SER A 585 -28.86 20.76 -8.41
N ARG A 586 -29.55 19.65 -8.10
CA ARG A 586 -28.90 18.33 -8.08
C ARG A 586 -28.36 17.90 -9.44
N TYR A 587 -28.94 18.42 -10.52
CA TYR A 587 -28.60 18.04 -11.89
C TYR A 587 -27.26 18.61 -12.33
N SER A 588 -26.80 19.71 -11.72
CA SER A 588 -25.49 20.31 -12.01
C SER A 588 -24.36 19.75 -11.16
N ILE A 589 -24.65 18.95 -10.11
CA ILE A 589 -23.64 18.38 -9.22
C ILE A 589 -23.03 17.13 -9.85
N PRO A 590 -21.73 17.14 -10.22
CA PRO A 590 -21.09 15.95 -10.77
C PRO A 590 -21.03 14.82 -9.75
N ASN A 591 -21.19 13.56 -10.19
CA ASN A 591 -21.15 12.39 -9.30
C ASN A 591 -22.12 12.50 -8.10
N PHE A 592 -23.36 12.96 -8.34
CA PHE A 592 -24.35 13.19 -7.28
C PHE A 592 -24.60 11.96 -6.37
N ASP A 593 -24.44 10.74 -6.89
CA ASP A 593 -24.55 9.51 -6.11
C ASP A 593 -23.50 9.36 -5.01
N SER A 594 -22.30 9.90 -5.24
CA SER A 594 -21.24 10.01 -4.23
C SER A 594 -21.56 11.16 -3.28
N PHE A 595 -21.94 12.33 -3.84
CA PHE A 595 -22.28 13.53 -3.08
C PHE A 595 -23.34 13.26 -2.01
N LYS A 596 -24.47 12.66 -2.39
CA LYS A 596 -25.65 12.47 -1.51
C LYS A 596 -25.37 11.60 -0.27
N ARG A 597 -24.27 10.86 -0.23
CA ARG A 597 -23.89 10.00 0.91
C ARG A 597 -23.22 10.77 2.04
N ARG A 598 -22.60 11.92 1.73
CA ARG A 598 -21.82 12.74 2.68
C ARG A 598 -22.37 14.17 2.81
N GLY A 599 -22.97 14.70 1.75
CA GLY A 599 -23.45 16.09 1.70
C GLY A 599 -24.47 16.45 2.78
N TYR A 600 -25.17 15.47 3.36
CA TYR A 600 -26.21 15.69 4.36
C TYR A 600 -25.79 15.30 5.79
N ASP A 601 -24.50 15.05 6.05
CA ASP A 601 -23.99 14.55 7.34
C ASP A 601 -24.38 15.46 8.52
N ALA A 602 -25.10 14.90 9.49
CA ALA A 602 -25.54 15.58 10.71
C ALA A 602 -24.43 16.30 11.49
N ARG A 603 -23.19 15.83 11.47
CA ARG A 603 -22.04 16.46 12.14
C ARG A 603 -21.69 17.81 11.53
N LEU A 604 -21.79 17.92 10.21
CA LEU A 604 -21.53 19.17 9.49
C LEU A 604 -22.56 20.23 9.88
N PHE A 605 -23.84 19.83 9.87
CA PHE A 605 -24.97 20.70 10.19
C PHE A 605 -25.03 21.06 11.67
N GLU A 606 -24.62 20.15 12.58
CA GLU A 606 -24.49 20.43 14.01
C GLU A 606 -23.55 21.62 14.27
N ARG A 607 -22.42 21.66 13.56
CA ARG A 607 -21.44 22.75 13.70
C ARG A 607 -21.89 24.03 13.00
N ALA A 608 -22.52 23.93 11.84
CA ALA A 608 -23.00 25.10 11.09
C ALA A 608 -24.22 25.76 11.76
N TYR A 609 -25.14 24.97 12.32
CA TYR A 609 -26.40 25.47 12.88
C TYR A 609 -26.50 25.14 14.37
N PRO A 610 -25.92 25.96 15.26
CA PRO A 610 -26.19 25.83 16.70
C PRO A 610 -27.68 26.05 17.04
N ASN A 611 -28.41 26.81 16.22
CA ASN A 611 -29.84 26.97 16.41
C ASN A 611 -30.60 25.79 15.77
N THR A 612 -31.25 24.97 16.61
CA THR A 612 -31.98 23.77 16.20
C THR A 612 -33.04 24.06 15.12
N LYS A 613 -33.75 25.18 15.23
CA LYS A 613 -34.81 25.57 14.29
C LYS A 613 -34.25 25.83 12.88
N LYS A 614 -33.20 26.65 12.78
CA LYS A 614 -32.53 26.94 11.50
C LYS A 614 -31.96 25.69 10.83
N GLY A 615 -31.37 24.79 11.62
CA GLY A 615 -30.88 23.51 11.09
C GLY A 615 -32.01 22.58 10.64
N SER A 616 -33.16 22.58 11.31
CA SER A 616 -34.34 21.84 10.84
C SER A 616 -34.85 22.39 9.51
N GLU A 617 -34.97 23.72 9.39
CA GLU A 617 -35.44 24.39 8.17
C GLU A 617 -34.61 24.02 6.94
N ILE A 618 -33.28 23.95 7.07
CA ILE A 618 -32.43 23.55 5.95
C ILE A 618 -32.57 22.07 5.59
N TYR A 619 -32.75 21.18 6.58
CA TYR A 619 -33.07 19.77 6.29
C TYR A 619 -34.45 19.62 5.62
N ASP A 620 -35.42 20.46 5.95
CA ASP A 620 -36.73 20.49 5.29
C ASP A 620 -36.62 20.91 3.82
N ILE A 621 -35.76 21.90 3.51
CA ILE A 621 -35.43 22.28 2.14
C ILE A 621 -34.78 21.12 1.38
N ILE A 622 -33.76 20.48 1.98
CA ILE A 622 -33.06 19.32 1.40
C ILE A 622 -34.06 18.19 1.11
N TYR A 623 -34.94 17.89 2.06
CA TYR A 623 -35.92 16.82 1.93
C TYR A 623 -36.98 17.13 0.88
N LYS A 624 -37.46 18.38 0.80
CA LYS A 624 -38.41 18.82 -0.24
C LYS A 624 -37.83 18.65 -1.65
N LYS A 625 -36.55 19.00 -1.84
CA LYS A 625 -35.85 18.81 -3.11
C LYS A 625 -35.53 17.35 -3.41
N HIS A 626 -35.24 16.56 -2.38
CA HIS A 626 -34.83 15.17 -2.49
C HIS A 626 -35.42 14.32 -1.35
N PRO A 627 -36.65 13.81 -1.52
CA PRO A 627 -37.26 12.94 -0.52
C PRO A 627 -36.49 11.62 -0.43
N SER A 628 -35.87 11.34 0.71
CA SER A 628 -35.23 10.05 0.96
C SER A 628 -35.26 9.69 2.45
N PRO A 629 -35.38 8.39 2.79
CA PRO A 629 -35.26 7.95 4.19
C PRO A 629 -33.91 8.32 4.83
N PHE A 630 -32.85 8.37 4.03
CA PHE A 630 -31.53 8.80 4.48
C PHE A 630 -31.50 10.27 4.92
N ASN A 631 -32.21 11.16 4.21
CA ASN A 631 -32.27 12.58 4.57
C ASN A 631 -33.03 12.78 5.90
N LEU A 632 -34.10 12.01 6.12
CA LEU A 632 -34.81 11.97 7.40
C LEU A 632 -33.91 11.43 8.52
N GLN A 633 -33.16 10.35 8.26
CA GLN A 633 -32.19 9.81 9.21
C GLN A 633 -31.15 10.86 9.62
N GLN A 634 -30.57 11.60 8.66
CA GLN A 634 -29.60 12.65 8.96
C GLN A 634 -30.22 13.81 9.76
N LYS A 635 -31.43 14.24 9.41
CA LYS A 635 -32.19 15.23 10.20
C LYS A 635 -32.41 14.76 11.64
N ALA A 636 -32.81 13.50 11.83
CA ALA A 636 -33.02 12.93 13.16
C ALA A 636 -31.71 12.83 13.97
N LEU A 637 -30.61 12.45 13.33
CA LEU A 637 -29.28 12.42 13.95
C LEU A 637 -28.83 13.82 14.37
N TYR A 638 -29.08 14.84 13.54
CA TYR A 638 -28.81 16.25 13.88
C TYR A 638 -29.62 16.68 15.12
N LEU A 639 -30.94 16.45 15.13
CA LEU A 639 -31.81 16.78 16.27
C LEU A 639 -31.37 16.07 17.56
N SER A 640 -31.02 14.77 17.45
CA SER A 640 -30.54 13.98 18.58
C SER A 640 -29.21 14.51 19.15
N ARG A 641 -28.29 14.97 18.29
CA ARG A 641 -27.04 15.63 18.71
C ARG A 641 -27.28 16.96 19.43
N ARG A 642 -28.32 17.69 19.04
CA ARG A 642 -28.81 18.91 19.72
C ARG A 642 -29.62 18.63 20.99
N ARG A 643 -29.69 17.36 21.44
CA ARG A 643 -30.47 16.89 22.59
C ARG A 643 -32.00 17.02 22.44
N ASP A 644 -32.50 17.30 21.24
CA ASP A 644 -33.93 17.26 20.93
C ASP A 644 -34.34 15.83 20.54
N HIS A 645 -34.30 14.94 21.52
CA HIS A 645 -34.55 13.52 21.29
C HIS A 645 -36.01 13.21 20.95
N GLN A 646 -36.96 14.05 21.38
CA GLN A 646 -38.38 13.85 21.08
C GLN A 646 -38.68 14.14 19.61
N SER A 647 -38.22 15.28 19.08
CA SER A 647 -38.38 15.58 17.65
C SER A 647 -37.55 14.62 16.80
N ALA A 648 -36.34 14.25 17.25
CA ALA A 648 -35.52 13.25 16.57
C ALA A 648 -36.25 11.90 16.42
N PHE A 649 -36.95 11.45 17.47
CA PHE A 649 -37.69 10.18 17.43
C PHE A 649 -38.82 10.21 16.39
N LYS A 650 -39.59 11.31 16.32
CA LYS A 650 -40.67 11.46 15.31
C LYS A 650 -40.12 11.35 13.88
N ILE A 651 -38.99 11.99 13.61
CA ILE A 651 -38.38 12.00 12.26
C ILE A 651 -37.76 10.64 11.90
N ILE A 652 -37.10 9.96 12.83
CA ILE A 652 -36.49 8.65 12.55
C ILE A 652 -37.53 7.55 12.40
N ASP A 653 -38.66 7.64 13.12
CA ASP A 653 -39.79 6.71 12.96
C ASP A 653 -40.38 6.80 11.54
N GLU A 654 -40.54 8.04 11.03
CA GLU A 654 -40.91 8.28 9.64
C GLU A 654 -39.86 7.75 8.64
N ALA A 655 -38.57 7.85 8.98
CA ALA A 655 -37.51 7.29 8.14
C ALA A 655 -37.60 5.76 8.03
N VAL A 656 -37.85 5.07 9.16
CA VAL A 656 -38.00 3.60 9.20
C VAL A 656 -39.23 3.15 8.41
N SER A 657 -40.37 3.82 8.56
CA SER A 657 -41.60 3.46 7.84
C SER A 657 -41.44 3.56 6.32
N ARG A 658 -40.64 4.53 5.84
CA ARG A 658 -40.33 4.72 4.42
C ARG A 658 -39.20 3.81 3.89
N ALA A 659 -38.25 3.41 4.74
CA ALA A 659 -37.07 2.63 4.32
C ALA A 659 -37.33 1.12 4.17
N GLY A 660 -38.35 0.59 4.85
CA GLY A 660 -38.63 -0.85 4.89
C GLY A 660 -37.70 -1.64 5.82
N SER A 661 -38.01 -2.93 6.00
CA SER A 661 -37.45 -3.78 7.06
C SER A 661 -35.97 -4.19 6.88
N LYS A 662 -35.36 -3.95 5.72
CA LYS A 662 -34.00 -4.42 5.39
C LYS A 662 -32.89 -3.37 5.58
N ASN A 663 -33.22 -2.13 5.95
CA ASN A 663 -32.21 -1.08 6.12
C ASN A 663 -31.66 -1.02 7.56
N TRP A 664 -30.60 -1.78 7.83
CA TRP A 664 -29.96 -1.88 9.15
C TRP A 664 -29.35 -0.58 9.66
N SER A 665 -28.87 0.30 8.77
CA SER A 665 -28.30 1.58 9.20
C SER A 665 -29.34 2.51 9.81
N ILE A 666 -30.53 2.59 9.20
CA ILE A 666 -31.63 3.42 9.71
C ILE A 666 -32.21 2.78 10.98
N LYS A 667 -32.37 1.45 11.02
CA LYS A 667 -32.80 0.73 12.23
C LYS A 667 -31.87 0.93 13.42
N ASN A 668 -30.56 0.89 13.18
CA ASN A 668 -29.58 1.16 14.23
C ASN A 668 -29.72 2.60 14.76
N SER A 669 -29.85 3.58 13.85
CA SER A 669 -30.07 4.98 14.24
C SER A 669 -31.38 5.17 15.01
N TYR A 670 -32.44 4.45 14.61
CA TYR A 670 -33.72 4.40 15.31
C TYR A 670 -33.57 3.88 16.74
N ALA A 671 -32.91 2.74 16.93
CA ALA A 671 -32.69 2.15 18.25
C ALA A 671 -31.91 3.09 19.19
N ILE A 672 -30.84 3.72 18.69
CA ILE A 672 -30.04 4.71 19.44
C ILE A 672 -30.89 5.92 19.84
N ILE A 673 -31.69 6.46 18.92
CA ILE A 673 -32.52 7.65 19.17
C ILE A 673 -33.67 7.30 20.12
N LYS A 674 -34.32 6.15 19.94
CA LYS A 674 -35.39 5.65 20.83
C LYS A 674 -34.88 5.45 22.25
N PHE A 675 -33.68 4.88 22.41
CA PHE A 675 -33.05 4.74 23.72
C PHE A 675 -32.82 6.11 24.38
N LYS A 676 -32.18 7.04 23.66
CA LYS A 676 -31.89 8.40 24.15
C LYS A 676 -33.15 9.21 24.48
N ALA A 677 -34.24 9.01 23.75
CA ALA A 677 -35.50 9.71 23.99
C ALA A 677 -36.24 9.27 25.27
N ASN A 678 -35.91 8.08 25.79
CA ASN A 678 -36.62 7.47 26.92
C ASN A 678 -35.75 7.32 28.18
N ILE A 679 -34.42 7.21 28.06
CA ILE A 679 -33.55 6.90 29.20
C ILE A 679 -33.58 7.96 30.30
N ASP A 680 -33.80 9.23 29.96
CA ASP A 680 -33.84 10.33 30.94
C ASP A 680 -35.28 10.64 31.43
N ARG A 681 -36.30 9.87 31.02
CA ARG A 681 -37.69 10.02 31.49
C ARG A 681 -37.92 9.34 32.83
N ASP A 682 -38.99 9.72 33.54
CA ASP A 682 -39.41 9.05 34.77
C ASP A 682 -39.65 7.55 34.54
N ASN A 683 -39.38 6.75 35.57
CA ASN A 683 -39.50 5.31 35.47
C ASN A 683 -40.98 4.90 35.35
N SER A 684 -41.34 4.27 34.23
CA SER A 684 -42.63 3.62 34.04
C SER A 684 -42.44 2.29 33.28
N ILE A 685 -43.46 1.43 33.34
CA ILE A 685 -43.47 0.15 32.61
C ILE A 685 -43.28 0.40 31.11
N ASP A 686 -43.92 1.43 30.57
CA ASP A 686 -43.80 1.81 29.15
C ASP A 686 -42.41 2.31 28.78
N VAL A 687 -41.78 3.13 29.63
CA VAL A 687 -40.41 3.62 29.42
C VAL A 687 -39.43 2.45 29.45
N ARG A 688 -39.58 1.53 30.40
CA ARG A 688 -38.71 0.36 30.52
C ARG A 688 -38.86 -0.58 29.31
N ARG A 689 -40.09 -0.86 28.88
CA ARG A 689 -40.36 -1.61 27.64
C ARG A 689 -39.72 -0.96 26.43
N ALA A 690 -39.83 0.36 26.27
CA ALA A 690 -39.23 1.07 25.15
C ALA A 690 -37.69 1.02 25.15
N LEU A 691 -37.06 1.03 26.32
CA LEU A 691 -35.61 0.87 26.47
C LEU A 691 -35.17 -0.55 26.13
N ASP A 692 -35.90 -1.56 26.60
CA ASP A 692 -35.63 -2.96 26.31
C ASP A 692 -35.74 -3.25 24.80
N GLU A 693 -36.82 -2.78 24.15
CA GLU A 693 -36.99 -2.87 22.70
C GLU A 693 -35.86 -2.18 21.92
N SER A 694 -35.27 -1.12 22.48
CA SER A 694 -34.13 -0.45 21.87
C SER A 694 -32.86 -1.29 22.00
N MET A 695 -32.63 -1.91 23.16
CA MET A 695 -31.51 -2.83 23.37
C MET A 695 -31.63 -4.03 22.43
N ASP A 696 -32.79 -4.68 22.37
CA ASP A 696 -33.03 -5.83 21.47
C ASP A 696 -32.79 -5.48 19.99
N ALA A 697 -33.20 -4.28 19.56
CA ALA A 697 -32.94 -3.80 18.21
C ALA A 697 -31.43 -3.57 17.94
N LEU A 698 -30.67 -3.08 18.93
CA LEU A 698 -29.21 -2.97 18.81
C LEU A 698 -28.54 -4.35 18.74
N GLU A 699 -29.06 -5.36 19.45
CA GLU A 699 -28.55 -6.72 19.35
C GLU A 699 -28.78 -7.34 17.97
N GLN A 700 -29.97 -7.13 17.40
CA GLN A 700 -30.27 -7.53 16.03
C GLN A 700 -29.35 -6.81 15.04
N CYS A 701 -29.03 -5.53 15.28
CA CYS A 701 -28.05 -4.82 14.47
C CYS A 701 -26.65 -5.42 14.60
N TYR A 702 -26.18 -5.77 15.80
CA TYR A 702 -24.86 -6.41 15.99
C TYR A 702 -24.73 -7.74 15.23
N THR A 703 -25.79 -8.54 15.23
CA THR A 703 -25.81 -9.85 14.57
C THR A 703 -25.96 -9.77 13.05
N ALA A 704 -26.76 -8.84 12.56
CA ALA A 704 -27.06 -8.71 11.12
C ALA A 704 -26.12 -7.75 10.38
N ASP A 705 -25.46 -6.83 11.10
CA ASP A 705 -24.56 -5.82 10.55
C ASP A 705 -23.14 -6.09 11.07
N ILE A 706 -22.29 -6.46 10.13
CA ILE A 706 -20.86 -6.69 10.24
C ILE A 706 -20.02 -5.61 10.96
N ARG A 707 -20.52 -4.38 11.21
CA ARG A 707 -19.79 -3.31 11.94
C ARG A 707 -19.79 -3.58 13.44
N LYS A 708 -19.35 -4.78 13.82
CA LYS A 708 -19.43 -5.32 15.17
C LYS A 708 -18.81 -4.39 16.20
N ALA A 709 -17.59 -3.88 15.97
CA ALA A 709 -16.96 -2.91 16.87
C ALA A 709 -17.82 -1.67 17.17
N PHE A 710 -18.45 -1.06 16.15
CA PHE A 710 -19.31 0.12 16.35
C PHE A 710 -20.56 -0.21 17.15
N HIS A 711 -21.21 -1.32 16.82
CA HIS A 711 -22.41 -1.79 17.51
C HIS A 711 -22.08 -2.20 18.94
N ALA A 712 -20.97 -2.90 19.18
CA ALA A 712 -20.48 -3.26 20.51
C ALA A 712 -20.22 -2.04 21.38
N MET A 713 -19.52 -1.02 20.85
CA MET A 713 -19.27 0.23 21.59
C MET A 713 -20.57 0.98 21.92
N THR A 714 -21.49 1.06 20.95
CA THR A 714 -22.78 1.74 21.14
C THR A 714 -23.66 1.02 22.14
N TYR A 715 -23.73 -0.31 22.03
CA TYR A 715 -24.45 -1.18 22.93
C TYR A 715 -23.92 -1.05 24.36
N ALA A 716 -22.59 -1.11 24.53
CA ALA A 716 -21.95 -0.98 25.82
C ALA A 716 -22.20 0.39 26.48
N ASP A 717 -22.15 1.50 25.74
CA ASP A 717 -22.53 2.82 26.26
C ASP A 717 -23.97 2.82 26.79
N HIS A 718 -24.90 2.22 26.05
CA HIS A 718 -26.31 2.16 26.44
C HIS A 718 -26.54 1.19 27.62
N SER A 719 -25.86 0.05 27.66
CA SER A 719 -25.87 -0.87 28.82
C SER A 719 -25.41 -0.17 30.10
N ILE A 720 -24.34 0.63 30.04
CA ILE A 720 -23.85 1.41 31.19
C ILE A 720 -24.91 2.42 31.65
N ARG A 721 -25.54 3.16 30.71
CA ARG A 721 -26.59 4.13 31.04
C ARG A 721 -27.82 3.46 31.64
N TYR A 722 -28.23 2.31 31.10
CA TYR A 722 -29.35 1.52 31.62
C TYR A 722 -29.05 1.03 33.05
N PHE A 723 -27.86 0.47 33.27
CA PHE A 723 -27.42 0.02 34.59
C PHE A 723 -27.40 1.16 35.61
N ASN A 724 -26.86 2.32 35.25
CA ASN A 724 -26.83 3.47 36.16
C ASN A 724 -28.23 3.92 36.62
N LYS A 725 -29.27 3.70 35.81
CA LYS A 725 -30.66 4.05 36.13
C LYS A 725 -31.38 2.99 36.95
N TYR A 726 -31.25 1.71 36.60
CA TYR A 726 -32.10 0.64 37.14
C TYR A 726 -31.41 -0.31 38.12
N ARG A 727 -30.11 -0.61 37.91
CA ARG A 727 -29.31 -1.52 38.75
C ARG A 727 -30.00 -2.84 39.11
N ASP A 728 -30.63 -3.47 38.11
CA ASP A 728 -31.34 -4.73 38.26
C ASP A 728 -30.66 -5.87 37.48
N ALA A 729 -31.17 -7.10 37.65
CA ALA A 729 -30.62 -8.28 37.00
C ALA A 729 -30.54 -8.14 35.47
N LYS A 730 -31.57 -7.54 34.85
CA LYS A 730 -31.64 -7.33 33.39
C LYS A 730 -30.56 -6.36 32.91
N SER A 731 -30.32 -5.28 33.66
CA SER A 731 -29.24 -4.34 33.36
C SER A 731 -27.85 -4.96 33.49
N CYS A 732 -27.68 -5.92 34.40
CA CYS A 732 -26.45 -6.70 34.53
C CYS A 732 -26.28 -7.68 33.36
N ASP A 733 -27.35 -8.29 32.85
CA ASP A 733 -27.29 -9.12 31.64
C ASP A 733 -26.82 -8.33 30.41
N TYR A 734 -27.34 -7.10 30.23
CA TYR A 734 -26.90 -6.19 29.17
C TYR A 734 -25.43 -5.78 29.30
N LEU A 735 -24.91 -5.62 30.52
CA LEU A 735 -23.49 -5.34 30.76
C LEU A 735 -22.60 -6.57 30.47
N ARG A 736 -23.04 -7.78 30.84
CA ARG A 736 -22.28 -9.02 30.57
C ARG A 736 -22.14 -9.24 29.07
N LYS A 737 -23.23 -9.09 28.33
CA LYS A 737 -23.22 -9.19 26.86
C LYS A 737 -22.38 -8.11 26.19
N ALA A 738 -22.41 -6.88 26.70
CA ALA A 738 -21.54 -5.80 26.22
C ALA A 738 -20.04 -6.12 26.45
N ASN A 739 -19.70 -6.75 27.57
CA ASN A 739 -18.34 -7.17 27.89
C ASN A 739 -17.84 -8.24 26.92
N GLU A 740 -18.65 -9.28 26.69
CA GLU A 740 -18.34 -10.36 25.74
C GLU A 740 -18.02 -9.80 24.36
N TRP A 741 -18.88 -8.93 23.83
CA TRP A 741 -18.68 -8.33 22.50
C TRP A 741 -17.47 -7.41 22.43
N LEU A 742 -17.24 -6.57 23.45
CA LEU A 742 -16.04 -5.71 23.45
C LEU A 742 -14.75 -6.55 23.57
N THR A 743 -14.78 -7.66 24.29
CA THR A 743 -13.63 -8.57 24.44
C THR A 743 -13.34 -9.32 23.13
N GLU A 744 -14.37 -9.81 22.44
CA GLU A 744 -14.27 -10.41 21.11
C GLU A 744 -13.64 -9.42 20.13
N GLU A 745 -14.15 -8.20 20.08
CA GLU A 745 -13.67 -7.16 19.16
C GLU A 745 -12.26 -6.66 19.52
N GLN A 746 -11.86 -6.67 20.79
CA GLN A 746 -10.50 -6.32 21.20
C GLN A 746 -9.46 -7.34 20.71
N ARG A 747 -9.82 -8.64 20.66
CA ARG A 747 -8.92 -9.68 20.14
C ARG A 747 -8.70 -9.54 18.63
N ILE A 748 -9.74 -9.11 17.90
CA ILE A 748 -9.72 -8.95 16.45
C ILE A 748 -9.09 -7.61 16.05
N ASN A 749 -9.38 -6.53 16.78
CA ASN A 749 -8.97 -5.16 16.46
C ASN A 749 -8.10 -4.57 17.59
N GLN A 750 -6.84 -5.00 17.66
CA GLN A 750 -5.92 -4.68 18.76
C GLN A 750 -5.61 -3.17 18.91
N SER A 751 -5.88 -2.34 17.89
CA SER A 751 -5.49 -0.92 17.83
C SER A 751 -6.58 0.09 18.25
N LEU A 752 -7.79 -0.34 18.63
CA LEU A 752 -8.89 0.57 18.98
C LEU A 752 -8.88 0.96 20.47
N GLY A 753 -8.08 1.97 20.85
CA GLY A 753 -7.96 2.45 22.24
C GLY A 753 -9.27 2.86 22.94
N ASN A 754 -10.35 3.16 22.19
CA ASN A 754 -11.67 3.42 22.75
C ASN A 754 -12.36 2.16 23.31
N ILE A 755 -12.09 0.97 22.75
CA ILE A 755 -12.65 -0.31 23.21
C ILE A 755 -12.10 -0.64 24.59
N SER A 756 -10.79 -0.54 24.80
CA SER A 756 -10.16 -0.83 26.09
C SER A 756 -10.66 0.10 27.22
N ARG A 757 -10.90 1.39 26.90
CA ARG A 757 -11.49 2.34 27.85
C ARG A 757 -12.93 1.97 28.22
N LEU A 758 -13.76 1.63 27.23
CA LEU A 758 -15.14 1.23 27.49
C LEU A 758 -15.17 -0.09 28.27
N LEU A 759 -14.34 -1.06 27.92
CA LEU A 759 -14.24 -2.36 28.57
C LEU A 759 -13.86 -2.22 30.05
N ARG A 760 -12.93 -1.31 30.39
CA ARG A 760 -12.64 -0.96 31.80
C ARG A 760 -13.88 -0.43 32.53
N THR A 761 -14.65 0.43 31.87
CA THR A 761 -15.86 1.04 32.43
C THR A 761 -16.97 0.02 32.63
N VAL A 762 -17.16 -0.89 31.66
CA VAL A 762 -18.10 -2.03 31.75
C VAL A 762 -17.69 -2.97 32.88
N ASN A 763 -16.41 -3.32 33.00
CA ASN A 763 -15.90 -4.16 34.10
C ASN A 763 -16.15 -3.54 35.48
N THR A 764 -15.96 -2.23 35.63
CA THR A 764 -16.25 -1.54 36.91
C THR A 764 -17.75 -1.47 37.22
N ALA A 765 -18.61 -1.47 36.20
CA ALA A 765 -20.06 -1.55 36.40
C ALA A 765 -20.49 -2.98 36.75
N LEU A 766 -19.90 -3.99 36.11
CA LEU A 766 -20.15 -5.41 36.38
C LEU A 766 -19.72 -5.84 37.77
N SER A 767 -18.63 -5.30 38.30
CA SER A 767 -18.21 -5.57 39.69
C SER A 767 -19.18 -5.05 40.75
N LYS A 768 -20.25 -4.35 40.34
CA LYS A 768 -21.36 -3.90 41.21
C LYS A 768 -22.65 -4.70 40.99
N CYS A 769 -22.62 -5.64 40.05
CA CYS A 769 -23.67 -6.63 39.82
C CYS A 769 -23.43 -7.92 40.63
N GLU A 770 -22.17 -8.17 40.97
CA GLU A 770 -21.71 -9.12 41.99
C GLU A 770 -21.87 -8.50 43.39
#